data_AF-A0A066XCZ3-F1
#
_entry.id   AF-A0A066XCZ3-F1
#
_cell.length_a   1.000
_cell.length_b   1.000
_cell.length_c   1.000
_cell.angle_alpha   90.00
_cell.angle_beta   90.00
_cell.angle_gamma   90.00
#
_symmetry.space_group_name_H-M   'P 1'
#
loop_
_entity.id
_entity.type
_entity.pdbx_description
1 polymer ?
#
loop_
_entity_poly.entity_id
_entity_poly.type
_entity_poly.pdbx_seq_one_letter_code
_entity_poly.pdbx_strand_id
1 'polypeptide(L)'
;KKKKKKKKKKKKKKKKKRKRKKNNDGTSLFGFNVDQDNNIVYREWAPNATQAFLIGDFNNWDRHSHEMKKNNFGVFEITLPAANGQAVIPHNSKVKISLQLPNGERVDRLPAWIKYVTQDLSISPAYEARFWNPPASEKYQFEHPRPKKPRSARVYEAHVGISSPELRVATYKEFTKNMLPRIRDLGYNVIQLMAVMEHAYYASFGYQINNFFAASSRYGPPEDLKELVDTAHSMGITVLLDVVHSHASKNVLDGLNEFDGTDHQYFHEGARGRHELWDSRLFNYGHHEVMRFLLSNLRFWMDEYHFDGFRFDGVTSMLYLHHGIGTGFSGGYHEYFGSDADEEAIAYLMIANELLHSLYPEVITIAEDVSGMPALCLPLSLGGLGFDYRLAMAVPDMWIKILKEKKDEEWDIGNICFTLTNRRHGEKTIAYAESHDQALVGDKTLMFHLCDAEMYTNMSTLTPLTPVIDRGMALHKMIRLLTHGLGGEGYLNFEGNEFGHPEWLDFPREGNQNSFWYARRQLNLTDDDLLRYKFLNNFDRAMNTTEEKFGWLAAPQAYISLKNESDKVIVFERAGVVFIFNFHPTESFADYRIGIEVPGTYKVLLNTDSKDFGGHARVDEGTRFSTTPMEWNNRKNWTHIYIPSRSALVLGLESPVSQHS
;
A
#
# COMPACT_ATOMS: atom_id res chain seq x y z
N LYS A 1 -48.44 6.10 10.16
CA LYS A 1 -47.84 5.72 11.47
C LYS A 1 -47.06 4.37 11.46
N LYS A 2 -47.55 3.26 10.87
CA LYS A 2 -46.86 1.94 10.85
C LYS A 2 -45.47 1.91 10.16
N LYS A 3 -45.27 2.63 9.03
CA LYS A 3 -43.96 2.76 8.34
C LYS A 3 -42.88 3.46 9.21
N LYS A 4 -43.23 4.53 9.97
CA LYS A 4 -42.32 5.20 10.93
C LYS A 4 -41.93 4.27 12.10
N LYS A 5 -42.85 3.45 12.63
CA LYS A 5 -42.55 2.42 13.65
C LYS A 5 -41.61 1.32 13.11
N LYS A 6 -41.78 0.84 11.87
CA LYS A 6 -40.85 -0.12 11.22
C LYS A 6 -39.44 0.47 11.01
N LYS A 7 -39.33 1.73 10.56
CA LYS A 7 -38.02 2.42 10.44
C LYS A 7 -37.32 2.61 11.81
N LYS A 8 -38.06 3.00 12.86
CA LYS A 8 -37.51 3.08 14.24
C LYS A 8 -37.09 1.72 14.80
N LYS A 9 -37.85 0.64 14.56
CA LYS A 9 -37.46 -0.73 14.94
C LYS A 9 -36.23 -1.24 14.18
N LYS A 10 -36.11 -0.97 12.86
CA LYS A 10 -34.89 -1.28 12.07
C LYS A 10 -33.68 -0.49 12.57
N LYS A 11 -33.81 0.82 12.86
CA LYS A 11 -32.73 1.63 13.47
C LYS A 11 -32.33 1.11 14.86
N LYS A 12 -33.28 0.73 15.72
CA LYS A 12 -32.97 0.13 17.04
C LYS A 12 -32.31 -1.25 16.92
N LYS A 13 -32.72 -2.11 15.96
CA LYS A 13 -32.05 -3.40 15.68
C LYS A 13 -30.63 -3.20 15.12
N LYS A 14 -30.42 -2.24 14.21
CA LYS A 14 -29.08 -1.87 13.72
C LYS A 14 -28.20 -1.31 14.85
N LYS A 15 -28.74 -0.43 15.71
CA LYS A 15 -28.02 0.05 16.92
C LYS A 15 -27.70 -1.09 17.89
N LYS A 16 -28.63 -2.00 18.18
CA LYS A 16 -28.35 -3.19 19.03
C LYS A 16 -27.33 -4.14 18.40
N LYS A 17 -27.37 -4.39 17.08
CA LYS A 17 -26.36 -5.19 16.37
C LYS A 17 -24.98 -4.50 16.40
N ARG A 18 -24.91 -3.18 16.17
CA ARG A 18 -23.67 -2.40 16.32
C ARG A 18 -23.15 -2.44 17.76
N LYS A 19 -24.01 -2.28 18.76
CA LYS A 19 -23.62 -2.36 20.19
C LYS A 19 -23.15 -3.77 20.59
N ARG A 20 -23.77 -4.83 20.07
CA ARG A 20 -23.31 -6.22 20.26
C ARG A 20 -21.99 -6.51 19.53
N LYS A 21 -21.80 -5.99 18.32
CA LYS A 21 -20.53 -6.09 17.57
C LYS A 21 -19.40 -5.32 18.27
N LYS A 22 -19.69 -4.16 18.87
CA LYS A 22 -18.73 -3.38 19.68
C LYS A 22 -18.25 -4.12 20.94
N ASN A 23 -19.08 -4.98 21.53
CA ASN A 23 -18.77 -5.75 22.73
C ASN A 23 -17.97 -7.06 22.49
N ASN A 24 -17.65 -7.41 21.24
CA ASN A 24 -16.84 -8.59 20.89
C ASN A 24 -15.49 -8.20 20.24
N ASP A 25 -14.95 -7.03 20.59
CA ASP A 25 -13.61 -6.60 20.16
C ASP A 25 -12.53 -7.17 21.08
N GLY A 26 -11.48 -7.80 20.56
CA GLY A 26 -10.35 -8.22 21.39
C GLY A 26 -9.67 -7.03 22.06
N THR A 27 -9.58 -5.87 21.41
CA THR A 27 -8.95 -4.67 22.00
C THR A 27 -9.73 -4.06 23.16
N SER A 28 -11.03 -4.35 23.27
CA SER A 28 -11.84 -3.96 24.43
C SER A 28 -11.70 -4.89 25.64
N LEU A 29 -11.04 -6.04 25.42
CA LEU A 29 -10.85 -7.08 26.42
C LEU A 29 -9.38 -7.13 26.86
N PHE A 30 -8.46 -7.26 25.91
CA PHE A 30 -7.02 -7.39 26.08
C PHE A 30 -6.29 -6.05 26.07
N GLY A 31 -5.07 -6.04 26.61
CA GLY A 31 -4.29 -4.83 26.81
C GLY A 31 -4.89 -3.94 27.89
N PHE A 32 -4.47 -2.67 27.92
CA PHE A 32 -4.96 -1.71 28.89
C PHE A 32 -6.29 -1.10 28.45
N ASN A 33 -7.30 -1.21 29.31
CA ASN A 33 -8.62 -0.63 29.11
C ASN A 33 -8.99 0.23 30.32
N VAL A 34 -9.28 1.51 30.07
CA VAL A 34 -9.71 2.46 31.11
C VAL A 34 -11.21 2.61 31.04
N ASP A 35 -11.90 2.40 32.17
CA ASP A 35 -13.35 2.55 32.27
C ASP A 35 -13.78 4.01 32.54
N GLN A 36 -15.09 4.23 32.73
CA GLN A 36 -15.64 5.57 32.95
C GLN A 36 -15.29 6.15 34.33
N ASP A 37 -14.93 5.29 35.28
CA ASP A 37 -14.53 5.64 36.64
C ASP A 37 -13.00 5.73 36.77
N ASN A 38 -12.28 5.70 35.63
CA ASN A 38 -10.82 5.69 35.51
C ASN A 38 -10.11 4.47 36.12
N ASN A 39 -10.84 3.37 36.35
CA ASN A 39 -10.18 2.11 36.70
C ASN A 39 -9.50 1.54 35.46
N ILE A 40 -8.34 0.92 35.65
CA ILE A 40 -7.58 0.28 34.58
C ILE A 40 -7.77 -1.22 34.70
N VAL A 41 -8.30 -1.86 33.66
CA VAL A 41 -8.28 -3.31 33.51
C VAL A 41 -7.20 -3.66 32.50
N TYR A 42 -6.24 -4.47 32.94
CA TYR A 42 -5.19 -5.01 32.07
C TYR A 42 -5.35 -6.52 31.95
N ARG A 43 -5.38 -7.02 30.71
CA ARG A 43 -5.41 -8.46 30.41
C ARG A 43 -4.35 -8.83 29.39
N GLU A 44 -3.74 -9.99 29.61
CA GLU A 44 -2.70 -10.52 28.74
C GLU A 44 -2.78 -12.03 28.62
N TRP A 45 -2.57 -12.55 27.42
CA TRP A 45 -2.51 -14.00 27.18
C TRP A 45 -1.06 -14.48 27.32
N ALA A 46 -0.81 -15.41 28.22
CA ALA A 46 0.52 -16.00 28.46
C ALA A 46 0.36 -17.41 29.07
N PRO A 47 -0.13 -18.40 28.30
CA PRO A 47 -0.56 -19.68 28.84
C PRO A 47 0.56 -20.49 29.52
N ASN A 48 1.82 -20.34 29.10
CA ASN A 48 2.94 -21.06 29.72
C ASN A 48 3.39 -20.45 31.06
N ALA A 49 3.21 -19.14 31.27
CA ALA A 49 3.64 -18.47 32.50
C ALA A 49 2.86 -18.99 33.73
N THR A 50 3.55 -19.19 34.85
CA THR A 50 2.97 -19.64 36.12
C THR A 50 2.38 -18.49 36.93
N GLN A 51 3.05 -17.34 36.94
CA GLN A 51 2.60 -16.08 37.55
C GLN A 51 2.89 -14.91 36.61
N ALA A 52 2.12 -13.83 36.76
CA ALA A 52 2.35 -12.59 36.04
C ALA A 52 2.14 -11.38 36.96
N PHE A 53 2.94 -10.34 36.76
CA PHE A 53 2.89 -9.09 37.52
C PHE A 53 2.92 -7.91 36.56
N LEU A 54 2.06 -6.92 36.78
CA LEU A 54 2.12 -5.66 36.04
C LEU A 54 3.14 -4.74 36.70
N ILE A 55 4.11 -4.24 35.94
CA ILE A 55 5.22 -3.41 36.45
C ILE A 55 5.37 -2.14 35.64
N GLY A 56 5.98 -1.11 36.22
CA GLY A 56 6.28 0.13 35.52
C GLY A 56 6.66 1.26 36.46
N ASP A 57 6.72 2.48 35.93
CA ASP A 57 7.08 3.66 36.73
C ASP A 57 6.09 3.86 37.91
N PHE A 58 4.82 3.54 37.70
CA PHE A 58 3.74 3.71 38.68
C PHE A 58 3.93 2.89 39.98
N ASN A 59 4.71 1.81 39.94
CA ASN A 59 4.99 0.96 41.09
C ASN A 59 6.49 0.81 41.37
N ASN A 60 7.32 1.75 40.89
CA ASN A 60 8.78 1.71 41.01
C ASN A 60 9.39 0.40 40.47
N TRP A 61 8.79 -0.18 39.43
CA TRP A 61 9.22 -1.43 38.83
C TRP A 61 9.23 -2.65 39.78
N ASP A 62 8.42 -2.62 40.84
CA ASP A 62 8.29 -3.73 41.79
C ASP A 62 7.58 -4.94 41.15
N ARG A 63 8.35 -6.03 40.98
CA ARG A 63 7.94 -7.30 40.35
C ARG A 63 7.10 -8.22 41.25
N HIS A 64 6.68 -7.76 42.43
CA HIS A 64 5.91 -8.54 43.39
C HIS A 64 4.60 -7.86 43.84
N SER A 65 4.44 -6.56 43.57
CA SER A 65 3.34 -5.76 44.13
C SER A 65 1.98 -5.94 43.45
N HIS A 66 1.96 -6.11 42.13
CA HIS A 66 0.74 -6.09 41.31
C HIS A 66 0.52 -7.43 40.59
N GLU A 67 0.32 -8.50 41.36
CA GLU A 67 0.07 -9.85 40.83
C GLU A 67 -1.25 -9.91 40.05
N MET A 68 -1.20 -10.55 38.88
CA MET A 68 -2.34 -10.78 38.00
C MET A 68 -2.93 -12.19 38.24
N LYS A 69 -4.25 -12.33 38.07
CA LYS A 69 -4.93 -13.62 38.22
C LYS A 69 -5.06 -14.34 36.88
N LYS A 70 -4.53 -15.56 36.80
CA LYS A 70 -4.66 -16.44 35.62
C LYS A 70 -6.01 -17.15 35.59
N ASN A 71 -6.67 -17.18 34.44
CA ASN A 71 -7.87 -17.99 34.21
C ASN A 71 -7.55 -19.34 33.53
N ASN A 72 -8.58 -20.16 33.32
CA ASN A 72 -8.44 -21.50 32.73
C ASN A 72 -7.96 -21.52 31.27
N PHE A 73 -7.97 -20.39 30.57
CA PHE A 73 -7.49 -20.25 29.19
C PHE A 73 -6.10 -19.62 29.10
N GLY A 74 -5.41 -19.45 30.24
CA GLY A 74 -4.08 -18.86 30.27
C GLY A 74 -4.05 -17.34 30.10
N VAL A 75 -5.18 -16.66 30.33
CA VAL A 75 -5.25 -15.20 30.33
C VAL A 75 -5.09 -14.70 31.76
N PHE A 76 -4.14 -13.80 31.95
CA PHE A 76 -3.92 -13.07 33.19
C PHE A 76 -4.72 -11.77 33.19
N GLU A 77 -5.32 -11.42 34.32
CA GLU A 77 -6.09 -10.19 34.51
C GLU A 77 -5.72 -9.49 35.83
N ILE A 78 -5.65 -8.16 35.78
CA ILE A 78 -5.63 -7.31 36.97
C ILE A 78 -6.54 -6.09 36.75
N THR A 79 -7.23 -5.68 37.81
CA THR A 79 -7.97 -4.42 37.86
C THR A 79 -7.28 -3.50 38.85
N LEU A 80 -6.89 -2.32 38.39
CA LEU A 80 -6.32 -1.25 39.20
C LEU A 80 -7.38 -0.17 39.42
N PRO A 81 -7.91 -0.04 40.66
CA PRO A 81 -8.87 1.01 40.97
C PRO A 81 -8.27 2.40 40.79
N ALA A 82 -9.07 3.36 40.36
CA ALA A 82 -8.64 4.76 40.29
C ALA A 82 -8.22 5.28 41.67
N ALA A 83 -7.20 6.14 41.71
CA ALA A 83 -6.80 6.87 42.91
C ALA A 83 -7.10 8.36 42.73
N ASN A 84 -7.78 8.97 43.70
CA ASN A 84 -8.18 10.38 43.65
C ASN A 84 -8.94 10.76 42.36
N GLY A 85 -9.76 9.84 41.85
CA GLY A 85 -10.54 10.03 40.61
C GLY A 85 -9.71 9.98 39.32
N GLN A 86 -8.43 9.60 39.38
CA GLN A 86 -7.54 9.47 38.23
C GLN A 86 -7.03 8.04 38.05
N ALA A 87 -6.66 7.71 36.82
CA ALA A 87 -6.02 6.44 36.50
C ALA A 87 -4.69 6.33 37.25
N VAL A 88 -4.44 5.21 37.94
CA VAL A 88 -3.23 5.04 38.78
C VAL A 88 -1.94 4.91 38.00
N ILE A 89 -2.02 4.53 36.72
CA ILE A 89 -0.90 4.58 35.80
C ILE A 89 -0.99 5.92 35.06
N PRO A 90 -0.04 6.85 35.26
CA PRO A 90 -0.05 8.13 34.56
C PRO A 90 0.09 7.94 33.04
N HIS A 91 -0.56 8.82 32.27
CA HIS A 91 -0.37 8.85 30.81
C HIS A 91 1.12 8.94 30.46
N ASN A 92 1.54 8.16 29.47
CA ASN A 92 2.89 8.14 28.90
C ASN A 92 3.99 7.64 29.87
N SER A 93 3.62 7.06 31.02
CA SER A 93 4.57 6.35 31.88
C SER A 93 4.95 4.99 31.28
N LYS A 94 6.14 4.50 31.63
CA LYS A 94 6.61 3.19 31.19
C LYS A 94 5.89 2.06 31.92
N VAL A 95 5.59 0.98 31.20
CA VAL A 95 4.94 -0.23 31.71
C VAL A 95 5.53 -1.48 31.06
N LYS A 96 5.55 -2.61 31.79
CA LYS A 96 5.84 -3.95 31.27
C LYS A 96 5.01 -4.99 32.01
N ILE A 97 4.97 -6.21 31.48
CA ILE A 97 4.51 -7.38 32.22
C ILE A 97 5.72 -8.23 32.61
N SER A 98 5.80 -8.63 33.87
CA SER A 98 6.80 -9.57 34.38
C SER A 98 6.16 -10.95 34.52
N LEU A 99 6.71 -11.93 33.83
CA LEU A 99 6.22 -13.31 33.80
C LEU A 99 7.19 -14.22 34.54
N GLN A 100 6.66 -15.10 35.38
CA GLN A 100 7.41 -16.20 35.94
C GLN A 100 7.14 -17.46 35.12
N LEU A 101 8.20 -18.10 34.64
CA LEU A 101 8.13 -19.26 33.78
C LEU A 101 8.18 -20.57 34.60
N PRO A 102 7.76 -21.72 34.04
CA PRO A 102 7.80 -23.00 34.75
C PRO A 102 9.21 -23.44 35.20
N ASN A 103 10.26 -23.02 34.47
CA ASN A 103 11.66 -23.28 34.80
C ASN A 103 12.19 -22.41 35.96
N GLY A 104 11.36 -21.52 36.52
CA GLY A 104 11.74 -20.57 37.59
C GLY A 104 12.33 -19.26 37.09
N GLU A 105 12.60 -19.13 35.78
CA GLU A 105 13.07 -17.90 35.16
C GLU A 105 11.99 -16.80 35.23
N ARG A 106 12.45 -15.55 35.30
CA ARG A 106 11.59 -14.38 35.22
C ARG A 106 11.95 -13.56 34.00
N VAL A 107 10.95 -13.28 33.17
CA VAL A 107 11.10 -12.51 31.94
C VAL A 107 10.18 -11.30 31.96
N ASP A 108 10.67 -10.15 31.52
CA ASP A 108 9.86 -8.95 31.34
C ASP A 108 9.60 -8.75 29.85
N ARG A 109 8.35 -8.43 29.50
CA ARG A 109 7.89 -8.22 28.12
C ARG A 109 7.12 -6.92 27.96
N LEU A 110 7.16 -6.36 26.76
CA LEU A 110 6.22 -5.31 26.38
C LEU A 110 4.84 -5.95 26.18
N PRO A 111 3.74 -5.40 26.72
CA PRO A 111 2.40 -5.96 26.53
C PRO A 111 2.08 -6.15 25.04
N ALA A 112 1.58 -7.33 24.65
CA ALA A 112 1.35 -7.67 23.24
C ALA A 112 0.33 -6.73 22.55
N TRP A 113 -0.55 -6.13 23.36
CA TRP A 113 -1.62 -5.23 22.94
C TRP A 113 -1.30 -3.75 23.25
N ILE A 114 -0.03 -3.41 23.46
CA ILE A 114 0.38 -2.02 23.74
C ILE A 114 0.09 -1.11 22.54
N LYS A 115 -0.36 0.12 22.82
CA LYS A 115 -0.77 1.09 21.79
C LYS A 115 0.33 2.08 21.41
N TYR A 116 1.39 2.15 22.20
CA TYR A 116 2.52 3.03 21.96
C TYR A 116 3.76 2.52 22.69
N VAL A 117 4.89 2.56 21.99
CA VAL A 117 6.21 2.25 22.55
C VAL A 117 7.15 3.39 22.16
N THR A 118 8.30 3.51 22.81
CA THR A 118 9.31 4.52 22.45
C THR A 118 10.71 3.94 22.64
N GLN A 119 11.68 4.47 21.92
CA GLN A 119 13.09 4.10 22.06
C GLN A 119 13.92 5.33 22.45
N ASP A 120 14.87 5.15 23.35
CA ASP A 120 15.91 6.12 23.66
C ASP A 120 17.27 5.45 23.50
N LEU A 121 17.88 5.69 22.34
CA LEU A 121 19.16 5.10 21.96
C LEU A 121 20.32 5.54 22.86
N SER A 122 20.18 6.61 23.64
CA SER A 122 21.19 7.01 24.63
C SER A 122 21.20 6.10 25.86
N ILE A 123 20.12 5.35 26.08
CA ILE A 123 19.94 4.46 27.24
C ILE A 123 20.00 2.99 26.81
N SER A 124 19.23 2.61 25.79
CA SER A 124 19.07 1.22 25.37
C SER A 124 18.62 1.11 23.91
N PRO A 125 19.10 0.09 23.18
CA PRO A 125 18.55 -0.22 21.85
C PRO A 125 17.16 -0.86 21.92
N ALA A 126 16.68 -1.31 23.08
CA ALA A 126 15.34 -1.90 23.21
C ALA A 126 14.26 -0.82 23.37
N TYR A 127 13.06 -1.11 22.88
CA TYR A 127 11.89 -0.25 23.09
C TYR A 127 11.30 -0.40 24.50
N GLU A 128 10.61 0.65 24.92
CA GLU A 128 9.86 0.73 26.18
C GLU A 128 8.38 0.99 25.89
N ALA A 129 7.49 0.20 26.48
CA ALA A 129 6.05 0.36 26.35
C ALA A 129 5.54 1.56 27.17
N ARG A 130 4.64 2.34 26.56
CA ARG A 130 4.06 3.54 27.14
C ARG A 130 2.57 3.37 27.34
N PHE A 131 2.09 3.65 28.54
CA PHE A 131 0.65 3.66 28.80
C PHE A 131 -0.02 4.85 28.10
N TRP A 132 -0.58 4.59 26.92
CA TRP A 132 -1.21 5.62 26.08
C TRP A 132 -2.68 5.84 26.43
N ASN A 133 -2.92 6.77 27.35
CA ASN A 133 -4.25 7.27 27.72
C ASN A 133 -4.24 8.81 27.83
N PRO A 134 -4.10 9.54 26.71
CA PRO A 134 -3.99 11.00 26.74
C PRO A 134 -5.23 11.64 27.39
N PRO A 135 -5.07 12.77 28.11
CA PRO A 135 -6.19 13.49 28.68
C PRO A 135 -7.12 14.00 27.57
N ALA A 136 -8.38 14.32 27.92
CA ALA A 136 -9.39 14.73 26.95
C ALA A 136 -8.99 15.97 26.11
N SER A 137 -8.10 16.82 26.63
CA SER A 137 -7.54 17.99 25.93
C SER A 137 -6.51 17.64 24.85
N GLU A 138 -5.84 16.49 24.96
CA GLU A 138 -4.77 16.05 24.04
C GLU A 138 -5.24 14.95 23.09
N LYS A 139 -6.40 14.35 23.37
CA LYS A 139 -6.99 13.32 22.51
C LYS A 139 -7.54 13.94 21.23
N TYR A 140 -7.07 13.46 20.09
CA TYR A 140 -7.53 13.89 18.78
C TYR A 140 -9.01 13.53 18.57
N GLN A 141 -9.76 14.46 17.98
CA GLN A 141 -11.15 14.25 17.58
C GLN A 141 -11.25 14.37 16.07
N PHE A 142 -11.57 13.26 15.40
CA PHE A 142 -11.81 13.26 13.95
C PHE A 142 -12.97 14.21 13.60
N GLU A 143 -12.71 15.13 12.69
CA GLU A 143 -13.68 16.12 12.23
C GLU A 143 -14.30 15.72 10.88
N HIS A 144 -13.58 14.88 10.11
CA HIS A 144 -13.95 14.54 8.74
C HIS A 144 -14.48 13.11 8.63
N PRO A 145 -15.55 12.88 7.85
CA PRO A 145 -15.99 11.53 7.56
C PRO A 145 -15.03 10.87 6.55
N ARG A 146 -14.90 9.56 6.68
CA ARG A 146 -14.24 8.71 5.67
C ARG A 146 -14.81 9.01 4.27
N PRO A 147 -13.95 9.12 3.24
CA PRO A 147 -14.40 9.28 1.87
C PRO A 147 -15.19 8.06 1.40
N LYS A 148 -15.94 8.21 0.31
CA LYS A 148 -16.57 7.06 -0.35
C LYS A 148 -15.51 6.24 -1.07
N LYS A 149 -15.76 4.93 -1.23
CA LYS A 149 -14.90 4.09 -2.06
C LYS A 149 -14.76 4.70 -3.45
N PRO A 150 -13.53 4.99 -3.92
CA PRO A 150 -13.32 5.58 -5.23
C PRO A 150 -13.75 4.60 -6.33
N ARG A 151 -14.14 5.14 -7.49
CA ARG A 151 -14.55 4.32 -8.65
C ARG A 151 -13.40 3.47 -9.17
N SER A 152 -12.20 4.05 -9.20
CA SER A 152 -10.92 3.42 -9.51
C SER A 152 -9.89 3.92 -8.50
N ALA A 153 -8.98 3.04 -8.08
CA ALA A 153 -7.93 3.39 -7.13
C ALA A 153 -6.70 3.92 -7.88
N ARG A 154 -6.33 5.18 -7.63
CA ARG A 154 -5.05 5.77 -8.00
C ARG A 154 -4.27 5.96 -6.70
N VAL A 155 -3.42 4.98 -6.42
CA VAL A 155 -2.72 4.79 -5.16
C VAL A 155 -1.39 5.51 -5.20
N TYR A 156 -1.16 6.37 -4.22
CA TYR A 156 0.15 6.92 -3.90
C TYR A 156 0.71 6.14 -2.71
N GLU A 157 1.67 5.26 -2.96
CA GLU A 157 2.37 4.49 -1.95
C GLU A 157 3.46 5.33 -1.30
N ALA A 158 3.47 5.42 0.03
CA ALA A 158 4.36 6.32 0.75
C ALA A 158 4.79 5.75 2.10
N HIS A 159 5.97 6.21 2.54
CA HIS A 159 6.56 5.92 3.82
C HIS A 159 6.93 7.23 4.55
N VAL A 160 6.21 7.53 5.63
CA VAL A 160 6.31 8.82 6.35
C VAL A 160 7.74 9.24 6.66
N GLY A 161 8.57 8.32 7.16
CA GLY A 161 9.92 8.64 7.62
C GLY A 161 10.91 9.10 6.55
N ILE A 162 10.63 8.88 5.26
CA ILE A 162 11.52 9.28 4.15
C ILE A 162 10.93 10.41 3.31
N SER A 163 9.71 10.87 3.62
CA SER A 163 8.98 11.88 2.83
C SER A 163 9.44 13.32 3.12
N SER A 164 10.74 13.55 3.14
CA SER A 164 11.39 14.84 3.35
C SER A 164 12.74 14.85 2.63
N PRO A 165 13.27 16.00 2.18
CA PRO A 165 14.64 16.09 1.66
C PRO A 165 15.71 16.04 2.77
N GLU A 166 15.30 16.16 4.04
CA GLU A 166 16.22 16.17 5.18
C GLU A 166 16.81 14.78 5.49
N LEU A 167 18.02 14.75 6.04
CA LEU A 167 18.78 13.54 6.38
C LEU A 167 18.39 12.98 7.75
N ARG A 168 17.09 12.79 7.98
CA ARG A 168 16.54 12.26 9.23
C ARG A 168 15.18 11.61 8.98
N VAL A 169 14.64 10.97 10.00
CA VAL A 169 13.25 10.51 9.98
C VAL A 169 12.30 11.72 9.98
N ALA A 170 11.42 11.79 8.98
CA ALA A 170 10.32 12.75 8.91
C ALA A 170 9.12 12.31 9.77
N THR A 171 8.29 13.29 10.15
CA THR A 171 7.19 13.10 11.10
C THR A 171 5.82 13.03 10.43
N TYR A 172 4.82 12.51 11.13
CA TYR A 172 3.42 12.50 10.68
C TYR A 172 2.91 13.92 10.39
N LYS A 173 3.28 14.92 11.20
CA LYS A 173 2.90 16.32 10.97
C LYS A 173 3.53 16.91 9.71
N GLU A 174 4.78 16.57 9.43
CA GLU A 174 5.44 17.00 8.20
C GLU A 174 4.82 16.36 6.97
N PHE A 175 4.49 15.06 7.03
CA PHE A 175 3.76 14.39 5.96
C PHE A 175 2.39 15.03 5.74
N THR A 176 1.66 15.29 6.82
CA THR A 176 0.33 15.94 6.78
C THR A 176 0.40 17.31 6.08
N LYS A 177 1.39 18.12 6.45
CA LYS A 177 1.55 19.49 5.94
C LYS A 177 2.07 19.53 4.50
N ASN A 178 3.05 18.67 4.17
CA ASN A 178 3.83 18.81 2.94
C ASN A 178 3.42 17.80 1.87
N MET A 179 3.11 16.56 2.24
CA MET A 179 2.82 15.48 1.28
C MET A 179 1.35 15.43 0.88
N LEU A 180 0.41 15.57 1.82
CA LEU A 180 -1.02 15.49 1.47
C LEU A 180 -1.44 16.49 0.39
N PRO A 181 -1.03 17.78 0.43
CA PRO A 181 -1.33 18.72 -0.65
C PRO A 181 -0.74 18.30 -2.00
N ARG A 182 0.51 17.79 -2.00
CA ARG A 182 1.19 17.31 -3.22
C ARG A 182 0.46 16.11 -3.83
N ILE A 183 0.12 15.11 -3.01
CA ILE A 183 -0.58 13.89 -3.45
C ILE A 183 -1.93 14.24 -4.07
N ARG A 184 -2.68 15.14 -3.41
CA ARG A 184 -3.95 15.65 -3.93
C ARG A 184 -3.77 16.37 -5.27
N ASP A 185 -2.79 17.25 -5.36
CA ASP A 185 -2.51 18.05 -6.56
C ASP A 185 -2.13 17.16 -7.76
N LEU A 186 -1.40 16.08 -7.52
CA LEU A 186 -1.05 15.06 -8.52
C LEU A 186 -2.26 14.22 -8.99
N GLY A 187 -3.41 14.30 -8.32
CA GLY A 187 -4.66 13.63 -8.72
C GLY A 187 -4.83 12.21 -8.19
N TYR A 188 -3.98 11.75 -7.27
CA TYR A 188 -4.16 10.50 -6.55
C TYR A 188 -5.35 10.61 -5.57
N ASN A 189 -6.07 9.51 -5.38
CA ASN A 189 -7.26 9.46 -4.55
C ASN A 189 -7.19 8.40 -3.44
N VAL A 190 -6.12 7.61 -3.42
CA VAL A 190 -5.80 6.65 -2.37
C VAL A 190 -4.35 6.85 -1.94
N ILE A 191 -4.06 6.78 -0.65
CA ILE A 191 -2.71 6.64 -0.09
C ILE A 191 -2.55 5.23 0.43
N GLN A 192 -1.48 4.53 0.06
CA GLN A 192 -1.04 3.31 0.72
C GLN A 192 0.08 3.68 1.69
N LEU A 193 -0.21 3.66 2.99
CA LEU A 193 0.73 4.11 4.03
C LEU A 193 1.50 2.93 4.61
N MET A 194 2.79 2.86 4.28
CA MET A 194 3.71 1.81 4.71
C MET A 194 4.30 2.09 6.09
N ALA A 195 4.83 1.04 6.72
CA ALA A 195 5.65 1.11 7.94
C ALA A 195 4.99 1.81 9.15
N VAL A 196 3.66 1.80 9.24
CA VAL A 196 2.95 2.43 10.38
C VAL A 196 2.93 1.52 11.61
N MET A 197 2.75 0.21 11.43
CA MET A 197 2.84 -0.75 12.53
C MET A 197 4.28 -0.74 13.07
N GLU A 198 4.42 -0.69 14.39
CA GLU A 198 5.73 -0.48 14.99
C GLU A 198 6.70 -1.64 14.73
N HIS A 199 7.89 -1.27 14.27
CA HIS A 199 8.96 -2.17 13.85
C HIS A 199 10.28 -1.62 14.40
N ALA A 200 11.06 -2.42 15.12
CA ALA A 200 12.28 -1.94 15.78
C ALA A 200 13.41 -1.69 14.78
N TYR A 201 13.49 -2.46 13.70
CA TYR A 201 14.52 -2.32 12.68
C TYR A 201 14.04 -1.41 11.55
N TYR A 202 14.49 -0.14 11.52
CA TYR A 202 14.01 0.85 10.55
C TYR A 202 14.28 0.44 9.09
N ALA A 203 15.42 -0.22 8.82
CA ALA A 203 15.77 -0.72 7.50
C ALA A 203 14.99 -1.99 7.08
N SER A 204 14.10 -2.51 7.93
CA SER A 204 13.09 -3.50 7.49
C SER A 204 11.99 -2.89 6.63
N PHE A 205 11.98 -1.56 6.50
CA PHE A 205 10.97 -0.80 5.77
C PHE A 205 9.53 -1.01 6.26
N GLY A 206 9.39 -1.44 7.53
CA GLY A 206 8.10 -1.75 8.13
C GLY A 206 7.71 -3.22 8.12
N TYR A 207 8.51 -4.11 7.54
CA TYR A 207 8.14 -5.53 7.42
C TYR A 207 8.46 -6.37 8.67
N GLN A 208 9.39 -5.95 9.52
CA GLN A 208 9.72 -6.67 10.77
C GLN A 208 8.93 -6.11 11.96
N ILE A 209 7.65 -6.45 12.06
CA ILE A 209 6.75 -5.92 13.09
C ILE A 209 7.09 -6.45 14.49
N ASN A 210 7.14 -5.55 15.45
CA ASN A 210 7.37 -5.81 16.86
C ASN A 210 6.08 -5.65 17.68
N ASN A 211 5.38 -4.53 17.53
CA ASN A 211 4.20 -4.17 18.35
C ASN A 211 3.02 -3.84 17.45
N PHE A 212 2.15 -4.84 17.22
CA PHE A 212 1.10 -4.81 16.21
C PHE A 212 0.05 -3.71 16.40
N PHE A 213 -0.19 -3.30 17.65
CA PHE A 213 -1.19 -2.28 18.01
C PHE A 213 -0.57 -0.89 18.22
N ALA A 214 0.74 -0.73 18.02
CA ALA A 214 1.43 0.54 18.18
C ALA A 214 1.66 1.20 16.82
N ALA A 215 1.27 2.47 16.72
CA ALA A 215 1.73 3.34 15.64
C ALA A 215 3.19 3.69 15.88
N SER A 216 4.03 3.62 14.84
CA SER A 216 5.47 3.75 14.99
C SER A 216 5.85 5.10 15.57
N SER A 217 6.53 5.06 16.72
CA SER A 217 6.87 6.26 17.49
C SER A 217 7.92 7.12 16.82
N ARG A 218 8.60 6.60 15.80
CA ARG A 218 9.61 7.34 15.04
C ARG A 218 9.05 8.58 14.37
N TYR A 219 7.78 8.56 13.98
CA TYR A 219 7.16 9.64 13.23
C TYR A 219 6.34 10.58 14.10
N GLY A 220 6.11 10.23 15.37
CA GLY A 220 5.33 11.01 16.33
C GLY A 220 4.36 10.16 17.16
N PRO A 221 3.62 10.80 18.08
CA PRO A 221 2.61 10.11 18.88
C PRO A 221 1.39 9.66 18.05
N PRO A 222 0.58 8.70 18.55
CA PRO A 222 -0.63 8.22 17.90
C PRO A 222 -1.61 9.30 17.43
N GLU A 223 -1.70 10.42 18.15
CA GLU A 223 -2.62 11.51 17.82
C GLU A 223 -2.20 12.24 16.52
N ASP A 224 -0.91 12.31 16.21
CA ASP A 224 -0.41 12.92 14.98
C ASP A 224 -0.75 12.05 13.74
N LEU A 225 -0.81 10.72 13.89
CA LEU A 225 -1.30 9.82 12.83
C LEU A 225 -2.80 9.99 12.60
N LYS A 226 -3.59 10.19 13.67
CA LYS A 226 -5.03 10.47 13.54
C LYS A 226 -5.27 11.77 12.79
N GLU A 227 -4.49 12.81 13.10
CA GLU A 227 -4.50 14.09 12.37
C GLU A 227 -4.17 13.91 10.88
N LEU A 228 -3.15 13.10 10.55
CA LEU A 228 -2.79 12.78 9.17
C LEU A 228 -3.97 12.16 8.41
N VAL A 229 -4.58 11.10 8.97
CA VAL A 229 -5.70 10.40 8.33
C VAL A 229 -6.92 11.32 8.18
N ASP A 230 -7.28 12.08 9.21
CA ASP A 230 -8.43 13.00 9.15
C ASP A 230 -8.19 14.13 8.14
N THR A 231 -6.96 14.65 8.06
CA THR A 231 -6.59 15.67 7.08
C THR A 231 -6.66 15.12 5.65
N ALA A 232 -6.22 13.88 5.42
CA ALA A 232 -6.39 13.22 4.13
C ALA A 232 -7.88 13.04 3.77
N HIS A 233 -8.72 12.69 4.76
CA HIS A 233 -10.18 12.60 4.58
C HIS A 233 -10.81 13.96 4.24
N SER A 234 -10.34 15.06 4.83
CA SER A 234 -10.77 16.42 4.47
C SER A 234 -10.51 16.76 2.98
N MET A 235 -9.50 16.12 2.39
CA MET A 235 -9.12 16.25 0.98
C MET A 235 -9.82 15.21 0.08
N GLY A 236 -10.66 14.35 0.65
CA GLY A 236 -11.36 13.29 -0.08
C GLY A 236 -10.47 12.10 -0.45
N ILE A 237 -9.31 11.94 0.20
CA ILE A 237 -8.34 10.89 -0.08
C ILE A 237 -8.58 9.70 0.86
N THR A 238 -8.73 8.51 0.30
CA THR A 238 -8.78 7.24 1.02
C THR A 238 -7.39 6.91 1.56
N VAL A 239 -7.26 6.46 2.81
CA VAL A 239 -5.97 6.04 3.38
C VAL A 239 -6.01 4.56 3.73
N LEU A 240 -5.19 3.75 3.07
CA LEU A 240 -4.98 2.34 3.36
C LEU A 240 -3.75 2.17 4.24
N LEU A 241 -3.81 1.23 5.18
CA LEU A 241 -2.68 0.82 5.99
C LEU A 241 -2.02 -0.42 5.38
N ASP A 242 -0.70 -0.49 5.42
CA ASP A 242 0.00 -1.73 5.17
C ASP A 242 -0.05 -2.64 6.41
N VAL A 243 -0.64 -3.83 6.28
CA VAL A 243 -0.80 -4.80 7.36
C VAL A 243 0.08 -6.01 7.09
N VAL A 244 1.06 -6.19 7.97
CA VAL A 244 1.99 -7.31 7.94
C VAL A 244 1.49 -8.36 8.95
N HIS A 245 0.61 -9.23 8.49
CA HIS A 245 0.13 -10.39 9.26
C HIS A 245 0.70 -11.71 8.77
N SER A 246 1.62 -11.67 7.79
CA SER A 246 2.31 -12.84 7.25
C SER A 246 3.35 -13.41 8.23
N HIS A 247 4.01 -12.54 9.00
CA HIS A 247 5.04 -12.88 9.96
C HIS A 247 5.19 -11.82 11.07
N ALA A 248 6.06 -12.09 12.04
CA ALA A 248 6.48 -11.13 13.06
C ALA A 248 7.99 -11.14 13.25
N SER A 249 8.55 -10.05 13.76
CA SER A 249 9.96 -9.98 14.14
C SER A 249 10.34 -11.07 15.14
N LYS A 250 11.55 -11.62 15.01
CA LYS A 250 12.13 -12.56 15.98
C LYS A 250 12.61 -11.89 17.28
N ASN A 251 12.48 -10.57 17.41
CA ASN A 251 12.88 -9.87 18.61
C ASN A 251 12.09 -10.35 19.85
N VAL A 252 12.82 -10.70 20.90
CA VAL A 252 12.26 -11.22 22.17
C VAL A 252 12.01 -10.12 23.20
N LEU A 253 12.88 -9.11 23.28
CA LEU A 253 12.81 -8.08 24.32
C LEU A 253 11.71 -7.05 24.07
N ASP A 254 11.51 -6.69 22.80
CA ASP A 254 10.60 -5.63 22.37
C ASP A 254 9.61 -6.07 21.29
N GLY A 255 9.52 -7.37 21.03
CA GLY A 255 8.58 -7.97 20.07
C GLY A 255 7.70 -9.06 20.69
N LEU A 256 6.94 -9.73 19.84
CA LEU A 256 5.99 -10.77 20.21
C LEU A 256 6.65 -12.16 20.38
N ASN A 257 7.92 -12.31 19.98
CA ASN A 257 8.64 -13.58 20.03
C ASN A 257 8.89 -14.01 21.48
N GLU A 258 8.74 -15.32 21.76
CA GLU A 258 8.99 -15.92 23.09
C GLU A 258 8.33 -15.14 24.24
N PHE A 259 7.13 -14.62 23.98
CA PHE A 259 6.42 -13.75 24.90
C PHE A 259 6.18 -14.43 26.25
N ASP A 260 5.60 -15.63 26.26
CA ASP A 260 5.43 -16.45 27.47
C ASP A 260 6.57 -17.46 27.72
N GLY A 261 7.73 -17.22 27.11
CA GLY A 261 8.91 -18.08 27.19
C GLY A 261 8.85 -19.34 26.31
N THR A 262 7.81 -19.49 25.49
CA THR A 262 7.72 -20.57 24.47
C THR A 262 7.87 -20.02 23.07
N ASP A 263 8.36 -20.84 22.14
CA ASP A 263 8.42 -20.46 20.74
C ASP A 263 7.05 -20.55 20.04
N HIS A 264 6.03 -21.17 20.63
CA HIS A 264 4.80 -21.57 19.92
C HIS A 264 3.51 -20.95 20.49
N GLN A 265 3.61 -19.89 21.28
CA GLN A 265 2.42 -19.19 21.78
C GLN A 265 1.62 -18.56 20.62
N TYR A 266 2.15 -17.51 20.00
CA TYR A 266 1.51 -16.84 18.87
C TYR A 266 1.87 -17.49 17.52
N PHE A 267 2.89 -18.33 17.53
CA PHE A 267 3.55 -18.87 16.35
C PHE A 267 3.45 -20.39 16.32
N HIS A 268 3.77 -21.01 15.18
CA HIS A 268 3.99 -22.45 15.16
C HIS A 268 5.29 -22.83 15.92
N GLU A 269 5.36 -24.07 16.39
CA GLU A 269 6.56 -24.63 17.03
C GLU A 269 7.63 -24.99 16.01
N GLY A 270 8.90 -24.87 16.38
CA GLY A 270 10.02 -25.40 15.62
C GLY A 270 10.17 -24.77 14.24
N ALA A 271 10.49 -25.59 13.23
CA ALA A 271 10.77 -25.11 11.87
C ALA A 271 9.55 -24.48 11.20
N ARG A 272 8.33 -25.01 11.41
CA ARG A 272 7.09 -24.45 10.84
C ARG A 272 6.82 -23.02 11.31
N GLY A 273 7.33 -22.65 12.49
CA GLY A 273 7.19 -21.31 13.06
C GLY A 273 8.23 -20.30 12.63
N ARG A 274 9.08 -20.60 11.65
CA ARG A 274 10.23 -19.78 11.25
C ARG A 274 10.27 -19.60 9.74
N HIS A 275 10.42 -18.36 9.30
CA HIS A 275 10.64 -18.04 7.89
C HIS A 275 12.14 -17.85 7.65
N GLU A 276 12.81 -18.83 7.03
CA GLU A 276 14.28 -18.84 6.93
C GLU A 276 14.85 -17.64 6.17
N LEU A 277 14.23 -17.25 5.04
CA LEU A 277 14.71 -16.15 4.20
C LEU A 277 14.53 -14.77 4.86
N TRP A 278 13.48 -14.62 5.67
CA TRP A 278 13.15 -13.34 6.33
C TRP A 278 13.62 -13.29 7.78
N ASP A 279 14.18 -14.38 8.30
CA ASP A 279 14.68 -14.49 9.66
C ASP A 279 13.63 -14.06 10.71
N SER A 280 12.40 -14.53 10.52
CA SER A 280 11.19 -14.07 11.23
C SER A 280 10.32 -15.23 11.75
N ARG A 281 9.27 -14.91 12.53
CA ARG A 281 8.34 -15.88 13.13
C ARG A 281 7.02 -15.96 12.37
N LEU A 282 6.47 -17.17 12.22
CA LEU A 282 5.23 -17.44 11.47
C LEU A 282 4.07 -17.77 12.39
N PHE A 283 2.95 -17.07 12.22
CA PHE A 283 1.76 -17.19 13.05
C PHE A 283 1.11 -18.57 13.00
N ASN A 284 0.56 -19.01 14.13
CA ASN A 284 -0.31 -20.18 14.18
C ASN A 284 -1.76 -19.74 13.96
N TYR A 285 -2.17 -19.61 12.70
CA TYR A 285 -3.49 -19.10 12.33
C TYR A 285 -4.63 -20.00 12.81
N GLY A 286 -4.39 -21.29 13.04
CA GLY A 286 -5.37 -22.22 13.61
C GLY A 286 -5.70 -21.97 15.08
N HIS A 287 -4.91 -21.17 15.81
CA HIS A 287 -5.13 -20.92 17.24
C HIS A 287 -6.12 -19.77 17.50
N HIS A 288 -7.12 -20.00 18.36
CA HIS A 288 -8.21 -19.03 18.62
C HIS A 288 -7.72 -17.66 19.11
N GLU A 289 -6.72 -17.62 20.00
CA GLU A 289 -6.21 -16.34 20.51
C GLU A 289 -5.33 -15.60 19.48
N VAL A 290 -4.69 -16.32 18.55
CA VAL A 290 -3.97 -15.72 17.42
C VAL A 290 -4.97 -15.10 16.43
N MET A 291 -6.03 -15.83 16.09
CA MET A 291 -7.13 -15.27 15.31
C MET A 291 -7.74 -14.04 15.99
N ARG A 292 -7.97 -14.10 17.31
CA ARG A 292 -8.49 -12.94 18.06
C ARG A 292 -7.54 -11.76 17.95
N PHE A 293 -6.24 -11.98 18.14
CA PHE A 293 -5.20 -10.95 18.04
C PHE A 293 -5.22 -10.27 16.67
N LEU A 294 -5.06 -11.04 15.59
CA LEU A 294 -4.98 -10.51 14.22
C LEU A 294 -6.29 -9.85 13.75
N LEU A 295 -7.45 -10.46 14.00
CA LEU A 295 -8.74 -9.87 13.62
C LEU A 295 -9.06 -8.60 14.42
N SER A 296 -8.64 -8.55 15.68
CA SER A 296 -8.80 -7.34 16.51
C SER A 296 -7.82 -6.26 16.09
N ASN A 297 -6.65 -6.63 15.57
CA ASN A 297 -5.69 -5.69 15.00
C ASN A 297 -6.27 -4.94 13.79
N LEU A 298 -6.84 -5.68 12.84
CA LEU A 298 -7.55 -5.08 11.70
C LEU A 298 -8.65 -4.14 12.18
N ARG A 299 -9.45 -4.57 13.17
CA ARG A 299 -10.51 -3.72 13.70
C ARG A 299 -9.99 -2.48 14.42
N PHE A 300 -8.89 -2.59 15.16
CA PHE A 300 -8.25 -1.51 15.87
C PHE A 300 -7.83 -0.39 14.92
N TRP A 301 -7.14 -0.71 13.83
CA TRP A 301 -6.72 0.28 12.84
C TRP A 301 -7.91 0.96 12.14
N MET A 302 -9.00 0.23 11.88
CA MET A 302 -10.24 0.82 11.35
C MET A 302 -10.96 1.73 12.37
N ASP A 303 -11.07 1.31 13.63
CA ASP A 303 -11.90 1.98 14.64
C ASP A 303 -11.15 3.14 15.35
N GLU A 304 -9.85 3.02 15.61
CA GLU A 304 -9.05 4.01 16.37
C GLU A 304 -8.42 5.07 15.46
N TYR A 305 -7.92 4.68 14.29
CA TYR A 305 -7.20 5.57 13.36
C TYR A 305 -7.98 5.90 12.09
N HIS A 306 -9.15 5.30 11.90
CA HIS A 306 -10.02 5.54 10.77
C HIS A 306 -9.42 5.21 9.38
N PHE A 307 -8.43 4.33 9.27
CA PHE A 307 -7.97 3.80 7.98
C PHE A 307 -9.11 3.19 7.18
N ASP A 308 -9.12 3.35 5.86
CA ASP A 308 -10.17 2.95 4.92
C ASP A 308 -10.03 1.55 4.35
N GLY A 309 -9.01 0.82 4.80
CA GLY A 309 -8.72 -0.52 4.37
C GLY A 309 -7.23 -0.82 4.45
N PHE A 310 -6.82 -1.86 3.76
CA PHE A 310 -5.51 -2.47 3.96
C PHE A 310 -4.90 -2.98 2.67
N ARG A 311 -3.57 -2.92 2.58
CA ARG A 311 -2.80 -3.92 1.84
C ARG A 311 -2.35 -4.99 2.83
N PHE A 312 -2.57 -6.26 2.48
CA PHE A 312 -2.02 -7.39 3.20
C PHE A 312 -0.72 -7.78 2.52
N ASP A 313 0.37 -7.62 3.26
CA ASP A 313 1.73 -7.87 2.80
C ASP A 313 2.11 -9.36 2.88
N GLY A 314 2.89 -9.85 1.91
CA GLY A 314 3.40 -11.21 1.93
C GLY A 314 2.32 -12.30 1.88
N VAL A 315 1.21 -12.07 1.17
CA VAL A 315 0.10 -13.05 1.06
C VAL A 315 0.57 -14.35 0.42
N THR A 316 1.51 -14.32 -0.53
CA THR A 316 2.12 -15.56 -1.06
C THR A 316 2.73 -16.42 0.05
N SER A 317 3.44 -15.79 1.01
CA SER A 317 4.08 -16.49 2.12
C SER A 317 3.04 -17.13 3.04
N MET A 318 1.87 -16.49 3.18
CA MET A 318 0.74 -17.01 3.94
C MET A 318 0.03 -18.17 3.23
N LEU A 319 -0.16 -18.09 1.91
CA LEU A 319 -0.97 -19.06 1.18
C LEU A 319 -0.34 -20.45 1.08
N TYR A 320 0.99 -20.55 1.20
CA TYR A 320 1.73 -21.78 0.93
C TYR A 320 2.74 -22.10 2.02
N LEU A 321 2.86 -23.40 2.38
CA LEU A 321 3.82 -23.91 3.35
C LEU A 321 5.28 -23.74 2.89
N HIS A 322 5.54 -23.67 1.59
CA HIS A 322 6.85 -23.35 1.01
C HIS A 322 7.07 -21.84 0.84
N HIS A 323 6.08 -21.02 1.20
CA HIS A 323 6.13 -19.55 1.19
C HIS A 323 6.44 -18.90 -0.17
N GLY A 324 6.27 -19.63 -1.27
CA GLY A 324 6.71 -19.23 -2.61
C GLY A 324 8.22 -19.28 -2.84
N ILE A 325 9.03 -19.71 -1.86
CA ILE A 325 10.48 -19.76 -1.96
C ILE A 325 10.90 -20.87 -2.92
N GLY A 326 11.73 -20.52 -3.91
CA GLY A 326 12.24 -21.48 -4.91
C GLY A 326 11.15 -22.17 -5.75
N THR A 327 9.92 -21.65 -5.72
CA THR A 327 8.76 -22.28 -6.35
C THR A 327 8.24 -21.40 -7.49
N GLY A 328 8.09 -21.99 -8.67
CA GLY A 328 7.50 -21.30 -9.82
C GLY A 328 6.00 -21.52 -9.90
N PHE A 329 5.28 -20.51 -10.41
CA PHE A 329 3.85 -20.60 -10.71
C PHE A 329 3.65 -20.46 -12.22
N SER A 330 3.39 -21.57 -12.89
CA SER A 330 3.17 -21.61 -14.33
C SER A 330 1.72 -21.28 -14.72
N GLY A 331 0.82 -21.25 -13.74
CA GLY A 331 -0.62 -21.12 -13.92
C GLY A 331 -1.36 -22.46 -13.89
N GLY A 332 -0.66 -23.56 -13.60
CA GLY A 332 -1.25 -24.88 -13.40
C GLY A 332 -1.99 -24.94 -12.07
N TYR A 333 -3.29 -25.25 -12.07
CA TYR A 333 -4.12 -25.21 -10.86
C TYR A 333 -3.64 -26.11 -9.70
N HIS A 334 -2.86 -27.16 -9.98
CA HIS A 334 -2.26 -28.04 -8.97
C HIS A 334 -1.19 -27.33 -8.11
N GLU A 335 -0.59 -26.25 -8.61
CA GLU A 335 0.38 -25.41 -7.90
C GLU A 335 -0.29 -24.53 -6.84
N TYR A 336 -1.59 -24.28 -6.97
CA TYR A 336 -2.36 -23.41 -6.09
C TYR A 336 -3.21 -24.18 -5.09
N PHE A 337 -3.66 -25.38 -5.47
CA PHE A 337 -4.59 -26.21 -4.71
C PHE A 337 -3.99 -27.60 -4.52
N GLY A 338 -3.45 -27.85 -3.32
CA GLY A 338 -2.78 -29.10 -2.97
C GLY A 338 -2.38 -29.14 -1.50
N SER A 339 -1.57 -30.12 -1.13
CA SER A 339 -1.06 -30.30 0.24
C SER A 339 -0.15 -29.16 0.70
N ASP A 340 0.37 -28.37 -0.23
CA ASP A 340 1.26 -27.25 0.05
C ASP A 340 0.50 -25.96 0.37
N ALA A 341 -0.81 -25.91 0.14
CA ALA A 341 -1.64 -24.77 0.53
C ALA A 341 -1.84 -24.74 2.05
N ASP A 342 -1.63 -23.59 2.69
CA ASP A 342 -1.87 -23.41 4.11
C ASP A 342 -3.35 -23.10 4.38
N GLU A 343 -4.12 -24.15 4.71
CA GLU A 343 -5.55 -24.04 5.00
C GLU A 343 -5.87 -23.12 6.18
N GLU A 344 -4.98 -23.03 7.18
CA GLU A 344 -5.20 -22.20 8.37
C GLU A 344 -5.08 -20.71 8.01
N ALA A 345 -4.05 -20.36 7.23
CA ALA A 345 -3.84 -19.01 6.74
C ALA A 345 -4.95 -18.58 5.76
N ILE A 346 -5.35 -19.46 4.83
CA ILE A 346 -6.46 -19.21 3.91
C ILE A 346 -7.76 -18.94 4.69
N ALA A 347 -8.07 -19.77 5.70
CA ALA A 347 -9.24 -19.57 6.55
C ALA A 347 -9.19 -18.22 7.30
N TYR A 348 -8.03 -17.85 7.83
CA TYR A 348 -7.83 -16.54 8.45
C TYR A 348 -8.11 -15.39 7.47
N LEU A 349 -7.57 -15.43 6.25
CA LEU A 349 -7.77 -14.39 5.23
C LEU A 349 -9.24 -14.26 4.81
N MET A 350 -9.94 -15.39 4.64
CA MET A 350 -11.38 -15.41 4.36
C MET A 350 -12.17 -14.72 5.48
N ILE A 351 -11.90 -15.09 6.74
CA ILE A 351 -12.59 -14.54 7.91
C ILE A 351 -12.27 -13.05 8.09
N ALA A 352 -11.03 -12.64 7.85
CA ALA A 352 -10.60 -11.25 7.89
C ALA A 352 -11.36 -10.40 6.85
N ASN A 353 -11.39 -10.83 5.58
CA ASN A 353 -12.08 -10.11 4.52
C ASN A 353 -13.60 -10.06 4.78
N GLU A 354 -14.23 -11.16 5.18
CA GLU A 354 -15.67 -11.17 5.51
C GLU A 354 -15.98 -10.25 6.69
N LEU A 355 -15.15 -10.27 7.75
CA LEU A 355 -15.29 -9.37 8.90
C LEU A 355 -15.24 -7.91 8.47
N LEU A 356 -14.22 -7.54 7.69
CA LEU A 356 -13.99 -6.17 7.23
C LEU A 356 -15.16 -5.67 6.38
N HIS A 357 -15.52 -6.39 5.32
CA HIS A 357 -16.61 -5.99 4.43
C HIS A 357 -17.99 -5.99 5.14
N SER A 358 -18.20 -6.88 6.11
CA SER A 358 -19.43 -6.90 6.93
C SER A 358 -19.54 -5.73 7.93
N LEU A 359 -18.41 -5.14 8.35
CA LEU A 359 -18.37 -4.02 9.29
C LEU A 359 -18.26 -2.67 8.58
N TYR A 360 -17.46 -2.61 7.52
CA TYR A 360 -17.04 -1.44 6.77
C TYR A 360 -17.29 -1.70 5.27
N PRO A 361 -18.51 -1.45 4.76
CA PRO A 361 -18.86 -1.81 3.38
C PRO A 361 -18.06 -1.09 2.29
N GLU A 362 -17.44 0.05 2.62
CA GLU A 362 -16.62 0.85 1.71
C GLU A 362 -15.13 0.49 1.80
N VAL A 363 -14.77 -0.53 2.59
CA VAL A 363 -13.36 -0.95 2.78
C VAL A 363 -12.74 -1.37 1.45
N ILE A 364 -11.44 -1.16 1.33
CA ILE A 364 -10.62 -1.72 0.26
C ILE A 364 -9.60 -2.67 0.88
N THR A 365 -9.55 -3.92 0.43
CA THR A 365 -8.46 -4.84 0.78
C THR A 365 -7.66 -5.25 -0.46
N ILE A 366 -6.35 -5.08 -0.41
CA ILE A 366 -5.40 -5.40 -1.48
C ILE A 366 -4.52 -6.55 -1.01
N ALA A 367 -4.39 -7.60 -1.80
CA ALA A 367 -3.44 -8.68 -1.55
C ALA A 367 -2.12 -8.42 -2.30
N GLU A 368 -1.01 -8.46 -1.59
CA GLU A 368 0.30 -8.63 -2.21
C GLU A 368 0.60 -10.13 -2.36
N ASP A 369 0.28 -10.67 -3.54
CA ASP A 369 0.50 -12.07 -3.88
C ASP A 369 1.17 -12.15 -5.25
N VAL A 370 2.38 -12.70 -5.31
CA VAL A 370 3.10 -12.92 -6.58
C VAL A 370 2.62 -14.19 -7.29
N SER A 371 2.03 -15.16 -6.59
CA SER A 371 1.68 -16.46 -7.20
C SER A 371 0.58 -16.37 -8.26
N GLY A 372 -0.36 -15.44 -8.09
CA GLY A 372 -1.52 -15.34 -8.97
C GLY A 372 -2.67 -16.26 -8.57
N MET A 373 -2.85 -16.52 -7.27
CA MET A 373 -3.84 -17.48 -6.78
C MET A 373 -5.24 -17.21 -7.36
N PRO A 374 -5.88 -18.19 -8.03
CA PRO A 374 -7.23 -18.03 -8.56
C PRO A 374 -8.25 -17.75 -7.46
N ALA A 375 -9.25 -16.91 -7.75
CA ALA A 375 -10.33 -16.54 -6.84
C ALA A 375 -9.91 -15.74 -5.59
N LEU A 376 -8.66 -15.28 -5.53
CA LEU A 376 -8.15 -14.44 -4.44
C LEU A 376 -8.99 -13.16 -4.29
N CYS A 377 -9.38 -12.55 -5.42
CA CYS A 377 -10.13 -11.30 -5.46
C CYS A 377 -11.62 -11.50 -5.79
N LEU A 378 -12.16 -12.69 -5.51
CA LEU A 378 -13.59 -12.97 -5.61
C LEU A 378 -14.23 -13.00 -4.22
N PRO A 379 -15.53 -12.65 -4.10
CA PRO A 379 -16.22 -12.71 -2.82
C PRO A 379 -16.35 -14.14 -2.30
N LEU A 380 -16.39 -14.30 -0.97
CA LEU A 380 -16.56 -15.61 -0.31
C LEU A 380 -17.81 -16.36 -0.76
N SER A 381 -18.89 -15.67 -1.14
CA SER A 381 -20.11 -16.30 -1.65
C SER A 381 -19.90 -17.09 -2.94
N LEU A 382 -18.79 -16.86 -3.65
CA LEU A 382 -18.35 -17.59 -4.83
C LEU A 382 -17.19 -18.55 -4.54
N GLY A 383 -16.81 -18.71 -3.26
CA GLY A 383 -15.65 -19.50 -2.85
C GLY A 383 -14.30 -18.78 -2.93
N GLY A 384 -14.28 -17.45 -3.12
CA GLY A 384 -13.05 -16.66 -3.12
C GLY A 384 -12.59 -16.21 -1.73
N LEU A 385 -11.40 -15.59 -1.66
CA LEU A 385 -10.80 -15.13 -0.40
C LEU A 385 -11.29 -13.73 0.03
N GLY A 386 -12.01 -13.02 -0.84
CA GLY A 386 -12.70 -11.78 -0.51
C GLY A 386 -11.88 -10.50 -0.60
N PHE A 387 -10.67 -10.54 -1.18
CA PHE A 387 -9.92 -9.33 -1.49
C PHE A 387 -10.61 -8.51 -2.58
N ASP A 388 -10.44 -7.19 -2.54
CA ASP A 388 -10.89 -6.32 -3.63
C ASP A 388 -9.92 -6.34 -4.80
N TYR A 389 -8.62 -6.28 -4.52
CA TYR A 389 -7.57 -6.20 -5.53
C TYR A 389 -6.40 -7.11 -5.18
N ARG A 390 -5.60 -7.45 -6.19
CA ARG A 390 -4.23 -7.93 -6.04
C ARG A 390 -3.24 -7.00 -6.74
N LEU A 391 -1.97 -7.03 -6.32
CA LEU A 391 -0.90 -6.33 -7.03
C LEU A 391 -0.50 -7.07 -8.32
N ALA A 392 -0.28 -6.33 -9.41
CA ALA A 392 0.18 -6.87 -10.70
C ALA A 392 1.72 -6.94 -10.76
N MET A 393 2.30 -7.77 -9.89
CA MET A 393 3.75 -7.80 -9.61
C MET A 393 4.63 -8.18 -10.81
N ALA A 394 4.09 -8.88 -11.81
CA ALA A 394 4.84 -9.23 -13.03
C ALA A 394 5.13 -8.02 -13.95
N VAL A 395 4.38 -6.92 -13.82
CA VAL A 395 4.53 -5.74 -14.69
C VAL A 395 5.86 -5.01 -14.45
N PRO A 396 6.24 -4.68 -13.20
CA PRO A 396 7.55 -4.12 -12.91
C PRO A 396 8.73 -5.03 -13.34
N ASP A 397 8.63 -6.34 -13.11
CA ASP A 397 9.69 -7.29 -13.49
C ASP A 397 9.93 -7.28 -14.99
N MET A 398 8.85 -7.23 -15.79
CA MET A 398 8.94 -7.10 -17.24
C MET A 398 9.69 -5.81 -17.63
N TRP A 399 9.31 -4.65 -17.08
CA TRP A 399 9.94 -3.39 -17.44
C TRP A 399 11.42 -3.37 -17.07
N ILE A 400 11.77 -3.83 -15.87
CA ILE A 400 13.16 -3.93 -15.44
C ILE A 400 13.96 -4.85 -16.36
N LYS A 401 13.43 -6.04 -16.66
CA LYS A 401 14.11 -6.99 -17.54
C LYS A 401 14.35 -6.40 -18.93
N ILE A 402 13.34 -5.75 -19.51
CA ILE A 402 13.46 -5.08 -20.80
C ILE A 402 14.55 -4.00 -20.75
N LEU A 403 14.55 -3.14 -19.73
CA LEU A 403 15.52 -2.05 -19.61
C LEU A 403 16.96 -2.53 -19.33
N LYS A 404 17.13 -3.63 -18.59
CA LYS A 404 18.45 -4.21 -18.27
C LYS A 404 19.04 -5.02 -19.43
N GLU A 405 18.21 -5.75 -20.16
CA GLU A 405 18.68 -6.83 -21.04
C GLU A 405 18.50 -6.57 -22.54
N LYS A 406 17.69 -5.56 -22.93
CA LYS A 406 17.27 -5.35 -24.32
C LYS A 406 17.51 -3.92 -24.80
N LYS A 407 17.91 -3.78 -26.05
CA LYS A 407 17.89 -2.49 -26.76
C LYS A 407 16.46 -2.15 -27.19
N ASP A 408 16.17 -0.87 -27.39
CA ASP A 408 14.82 -0.38 -27.75
C ASP A 408 14.23 -1.08 -28.99
N GLU A 409 15.06 -1.40 -30.00
CA GLU A 409 14.63 -2.06 -31.23
C GLU A 409 14.24 -3.54 -31.01
N GLU A 410 14.71 -4.14 -29.92
CA GLU A 410 14.49 -5.54 -29.54
C GLU A 410 13.26 -5.71 -28.62
N TRP A 411 12.58 -4.62 -28.26
CA TRP A 411 11.40 -4.68 -27.41
C TRP A 411 10.26 -5.41 -28.13
N ASP A 412 9.83 -6.53 -27.54
CA ASP A 412 8.70 -7.33 -28.01
C ASP A 412 7.39 -6.67 -27.57
N ILE A 413 6.73 -6.00 -28.53
CA ILE A 413 5.52 -5.22 -28.29
C ILE A 413 4.35 -6.14 -27.92
N GLY A 414 4.28 -7.32 -28.54
CA GLY A 414 3.31 -8.35 -28.24
C GLY A 414 3.42 -8.86 -26.82
N ASN A 415 4.64 -9.13 -26.35
CA ASN A 415 4.90 -9.58 -24.98
C ASN A 415 4.60 -8.49 -23.94
N ILE A 416 4.92 -7.22 -24.25
CA ILE A 416 4.52 -6.08 -23.40
C ILE A 416 3.00 -6.02 -23.25
N CYS A 417 2.28 -6.06 -24.37
CA CYS A 417 0.82 -6.06 -24.39
C CYS A 417 0.26 -7.28 -23.65
N PHE A 418 0.82 -8.47 -23.88
CA PHE A 418 0.43 -9.70 -23.23
C PHE A 418 0.59 -9.58 -21.71
N THR A 419 1.75 -9.17 -21.21
CA THR A 419 2.00 -9.08 -19.76
C THR A 419 1.05 -8.10 -19.07
N LEU A 420 0.78 -6.94 -19.69
CA LEU A 420 -0.16 -5.95 -19.14
C LEU A 420 -1.63 -6.42 -19.17
N THR A 421 -1.96 -7.38 -20.03
CA THR A 421 -3.34 -7.87 -20.21
C THR A 421 -3.58 -9.30 -19.72
N ASN A 422 -2.52 -10.05 -19.39
CA ASN A 422 -2.59 -11.42 -18.91
C ASN A 422 -2.99 -11.46 -17.43
N ARG A 423 -4.28 -11.22 -17.19
CA ARG A 423 -4.87 -11.09 -15.87
C ARG A 423 -6.20 -11.84 -15.83
N ARG A 424 -6.61 -12.29 -14.65
CA ARG A 424 -7.84 -13.08 -14.50
C ARG A 424 -9.08 -12.21 -14.71
N HIS A 425 -9.96 -12.63 -15.61
CA HIS A 425 -11.19 -11.90 -15.87
C HIS A 425 -12.09 -11.85 -14.63
N GLY A 426 -12.55 -10.65 -14.25
CA GLY A 426 -13.43 -10.43 -13.10
C GLY A 426 -12.70 -10.26 -11.76
N GLU A 427 -11.38 -10.45 -11.71
CA GLU A 427 -10.54 -10.20 -10.55
C GLU A 427 -9.74 -8.91 -10.77
N LYS A 428 -9.94 -7.91 -9.91
CA LYS A 428 -9.32 -6.60 -10.10
C LYS A 428 -7.85 -6.61 -9.70
N THR A 429 -7.06 -5.82 -10.41
CA THR A 429 -5.62 -5.71 -10.20
C THR A 429 -5.19 -4.24 -10.07
N ILE A 430 -4.22 -3.96 -9.20
CA ILE A 430 -3.52 -2.67 -9.15
C ILE A 430 -2.23 -2.82 -9.94
N ALA A 431 -2.11 -2.05 -11.02
CA ALA A 431 -0.91 -2.02 -11.86
C ALA A 431 0.03 -0.89 -11.46
N TYR A 432 1.32 -1.13 -11.59
CA TYR A 432 2.37 -0.15 -11.32
C TYR A 432 3.57 -0.48 -12.19
N ALA A 433 4.29 0.55 -12.61
CA ALA A 433 5.41 0.40 -13.53
C ALA A 433 6.70 0.02 -12.79
N GLU A 434 6.83 0.48 -11.55
CA GLU A 434 7.93 0.19 -10.64
C GLU A 434 7.45 0.23 -9.19
N SER A 435 8.10 -0.53 -8.31
CA SER A 435 7.76 -0.71 -6.89
C SER A 435 8.73 0.00 -5.95
N HIS A 436 8.38 -0.01 -4.66
CA HIS A 436 9.29 0.39 -3.60
C HIS A 436 10.51 -0.54 -3.47
N ASP A 437 10.40 -1.84 -3.78
CA ASP A 437 11.55 -2.78 -3.80
C ASP A 437 12.60 -2.37 -4.82
N GLN A 438 12.15 -1.94 -6.00
CA GLN A 438 13.04 -1.52 -7.09
C GLN A 438 13.67 -0.15 -6.83
N ALA A 439 13.08 0.62 -5.91
CA ALA A 439 13.70 1.83 -5.41
C ALA A 439 14.79 1.53 -4.37
N LEU A 440 14.86 0.33 -3.76
CA LEU A 440 15.87 0.00 -2.75
C LEU A 440 17.27 -0.20 -3.33
N VAL A 441 18.28 -0.05 -2.47
CA VAL A 441 19.67 -0.35 -2.79
C VAL A 441 19.83 -1.79 -3.30
N GLY A 442 20.50 -1.94 -4.44
CA GLY A 442 20.64 -3.23 -5.13
C GLY A 442 19.84 -3.32 -6.43
N ASP A 443 18.88 -2.41 -6.65
CA ASP A 443 18.29 -2.17 -7.96
C ASP A 443 18.34 -0.67 -8.33
N LYS A 444 17.71 -0.28 -9.44
CA LYS A 444 17.56 1.09 -9.89
C LYS A 444 16.09 1.38 -10.23
N THR A 445 15.66 2.62 -9.99
CA THR A 445 14.39 3.14 -10.49
C THR A 445 14.35 3.10 -12.03
N LEU A 446 13.17 3.15 -12.64
CA LEU A 446 13.01 3.22 -14.10
C LEU A 446 13.82 4.38 -14.68
N MET A 447 13.75 5.55 -14.03
CA MET A 447 14.45 6.74 -14.52
C MET A 447 15.98 6.55 -14.45
N PHE A 448 16.49 5.91 -13.40
CA PHE A 448 17.92 5.67 -13.25
C PHE A 448 18.43 4.54 -14.16
N HIS A 449 17.61 3.54 -14.51
CA HIS A 449 17.89 2.61 -15.62
C HIS A 449 17.94 3.33 -16.98
N LEU A 450 17.09 4.33 -17.19
CA LEU A 450 16.97 5.01 -18.47
C LEU A 450 18.07 6.05 -18.73
N CYS A 451 18.51 6.77 -17.70
CA CYS A 451 19.39 7.94 -17.82
C CYS A 451 20.74 7.80 -17.10
N ASP A 452 20.81 6.94 -16.08
CA ASP A 452 21.99 6.72 -15.24
C ASP A 452 22.71 8.04 -14.86
N ALA A 453 24.03 8.12 -15.04
CA ALA A 453 24.87 9.24 -14.64
C ALA A 453 24.46 10.60 -15.26
N GLU A 454 23.82 10.61 -16.44
CA GLU A 454 23.39 11.87 -17.06
C GLU A 454 22.29 12.58 -16.27
N MET A 455 21.60 11.89 -15.35
CA MET A 455 20.65 12.53 -14.44
C MET A 455 21.31 13.64 -13.61
N TYR A 456 22.59 13.50 -13.26
CA TYR A 456 23.30 14.43 -12.39
C TYR A 456 23.83 15.67 -13.13
N THR A 457 23.95 15.61 -14.47
CA THR A 457 24.58 16.68 -15.28
C THR A 457 23.60 17.32 -16.26
N ASN A 458 22.58 16.58 -16.71
CA ASN A 458 21.72 16.96 -17.82
C ASN A 458 20.24 17.02 -17.44
N MET A 459 19.89 17.10 -16.16
CA MET A 459 18.52 17.40 -15.72
C MET A 459 18.22 18.89 -15.58
N SER A 460 19.18 19.79 -15.81
CA SER A 460 18.91 21.22 -15.88
C SER A 460 18.29 21.61 -17.23
N THR A 461 17.30 22.49 -17.24
CA THR A 461 16.74 23.07 -18.46
C THR A 461 17.74 23.97 -19.20
N LEU A 462 18.84 24.37 -18.54
CA LEU A 462 19.90 25.21 -19.12
C LEU A 462 21.01 24.40 -19.80
N THR A 463 21.14 23.12 -19.49
CA THR A 463 22.10 22.23 -20.15
C THR A 463 21.48 21.61 -21.40
N PRO A 464 22.28 21.15 -22.39
CA PRO A 464 21.76 20.48 -23.56
C PRO A 464 20.84 19.32 -23.18
N LEU A 465 19.70 19.21 -23.87
CA LEU A 465 18.86 18.02 -23.82
C LEU A 465 19.56 16.94 -24.64
N THR A 466 20.29 16.05 -23.98
CA THR A 466 21.03 14.97 -24.64
C THR A 466 20.04 13.90 -25.15
N PRO A 467 20.42 13.10 -26.15
CA PRO A 467 19.60 11.98 -26.61
C PRO A 467 19.24 10.98 -25.50
N VAL A 468 20.08 10.84 -24.47
CA VAL A 468 19.84 9.97 -23.31
C VAL A 468 18.74 10.54 -22.41
N ILE A 469 18.84 11.81 -22.02
CA ILE A 469 17.81 12.44 -21.19
C ILE A 469 16.48 12.55 -21.94
N ASP A 470 16.51 12.91 -23.22
CA ASP A 470 15.32 12.96 -24.06
C ASP A 470 14.62 11.59 -24.12
N ARG A 471 15.40 10.54 -24.45
CA ARG A 471 14.92 9.14 -24.44
C ARG A 471 14.31 8.78 -23.08
N GLY A 472 15.03 9.04 -22.00
CA GLY A 472 14.60 8.61 -20.67
C GLY A 472 13.34 9.32 -20.19
N MET A 473 13.24 10.63 -20.42
CA MET A 473 12.02 11.37 -20.11
C MET A 473 10.82 10.89 -20.95
N ALA A 474 11.03 10.65 -22.26
CA ALA A 474 9.98 10.14 -23.12
C ALA A 474 9.49 8.75 -22.68
N LEU A 475 10.42 7.79 -22.48
CA LEU A 475 10.08 6.43 -22.09
C LEU A 475 9.50 6.34 -20.67
N HIS A 476 9.95 7.15 -19.72
CA HIS A 476 9.35 7.23 -18.37
C HIS A 476 7.86 7.56 -18.45
N LYS A 477 7.49 8.60 -19.19
CA LYS A 477 6.09 8.98 -19.41
C LYS A 477 5.30 7.87 -20.12
N MET A 478 5.86 7.30 -21.17
CA MET A 478 5.18 6.28 -21.99
C MET A 478 4.95 4.96 -21.24
N ILE A 479 5.96 4.46 -20.52
CA ILE A 479 5.87 3.23 -19.71
C ILE A 479 4.79 3.39 -18.65
N ARG A 480 4.77 4.53 -17.95
CA ARG A 480 3.77 4.82 -16.91
C ARG A 480 2.37 4.94 -17.49
N LEU A 481 2.19 5.67 -18.60
CA LEU A 481 0.89 5.79 -19.26
C LEU A 481 0.37 4.47 -19.82
N LEU A 482 1.24 3.66 -20.44
CA LEU A 482 0.86 2.34 -20.95
C LEU A 482 0.44 1.42 -19.81
N THR A 483 1.21 1.39 -18.73
CA THR A 483 0.87 0.62 -17.52
C THR A 483 -0.44 1.09 -16.89
N HIS A 484 -0.65 2.40 -16.78
CA HIS A 484 -1.86 3.01 -16.24
C HIS A 484 -3.10 2.78 -17.13
N GLY A 485 -2.94 2.81 -18.45
CA GLY A 485 -4.04 2.63 -19.41
C GLY A 485 -4.44 1.17 -19.62
N LEU A 486 -3.47 0.25 -19.60
CA LEU A 486 -3.65 -1.15 -20.04
C LEU A 486 -3.52 -2.19 -18.91
N GLY A 487 -2.73 -1.88 -17.88
CA GLY A 487 -2.21 -2.86 -16.91
C GLY A 487 -3.16 -3.32 -15.82
N GLY A 488 -4.24 -2.58 -15.51
CA GLY A 488 -5.03 -2.85 -14.30
C GLY A 488 -6.39 -2.16 -14.20
N GLU A 489 -7.07 -2.41 -13.08
CA GLU A 489 -8.31 -1.76 -12.64
C GLU A 489 -8.06 -0.69 -11.54
N GLY A 490 -6.79 -0.55 -11.15
CA GLY A 490 -6.24 0.57 -10.41
C GLY A 490 -4.78 0.78 -10.79
N TYR A 491 -4.22 1.90 -10.35
CA TYR A 491 -2.82 2.28 -10.58
C TYR A 491 -2.14 2.58 -9.26
N LEU A 492 -0.86 2.23 -9.12
CA LEU A 492 -0.02 2.57 -7.97
C LEU A 492 1.27 3.26 -8.42
N ASN A 493 1.70 4.23 -7.61
CA ASN A 493 2.98 4.91 -7.73
C ASN A 493 3.64 5.02 -6.36
N PHE A 494 4.91 4.62 -6.24
CA PHE A 494 5.71 4.85 -5.05
C PHE A 494 6.31 6.25 -5.01
N GLU A 495 6.30 6.90 -3.85
CA GLU A 495 6.70 8.31 -3.69
C GLU A 495 8.07 8.63 -4.30
N GLY A 496 8.10 9.66 -5.15
CA GLY A 496 9.29 10.10 -5.90
C GLY A 496 9.34 9.58 -7.34
N ASN A 497 8.82 8.39 -7.61
CA ASN A 497 8.89 7.79 -8.93
C ASN A 497 8.04 8.56 -9.96
N GLU A 498 7.06 9.36 -9.50
CA GLU A 498 6.20 10.16 -10.35
C GLU A 498 6.93 11.24 -11.13
N PHE A 499 8.04 11.72 -10.58
CA PHE A 499 8.88 12.72 -11.23
C PHE A 499 10.24 12.15 -11.64
N GLY A 500 10.42 10.83 -11.59
CA GLY A 500 11.68 10.19 -11.92
C GLY A 500 12.80 10.57 -10.94
N HIS A 501 12.54 10.41 -9.63
CA HIS A 501 13.52 10.67 -8.59
C HIS A 501 14.87 9.96 -8.91
N PRO A 502 16.01 10.66 -8.79
CA PRO A 502 17.33 10.08 -9.07
C PRO A 502 17.77 9.08 -7.99
N GLU A 503 18.94 8.49 -8.17
CA GLU A 503 19.58 7.61 -7.17
C GLU A 503 18.70 6.38 -6.82
N TRP A 504 18.78 5.96 -5.56
CA TRP A 504 18.02 4.86 -4.95
C TRP A 504 17.70 5.21 -3.49
N LEU A 505 16.93 4.36 -2.82
CA LEU A 505 16.57 4.39 -1.42
C LEU A 505 17.45 3.41 -0.65
N ASP A 506 18.12 3.87 0.40
CA ASP A 506 18.86 3.00 1.32
C ASP A 506 18.65 3.50 2.74
N PHE A 507 18.31 2.58 3.64
CA PHE A 507 18.03 2.88 5.03
C PHE A 507 19.31 2.82 5.87
N PRO A 508 19.40 3.55 6.98
CA PRO A 508 20.51 3.46 7.93
C PRO A 508 20.74 2.02 8.40
N ARG A 509 21.94 1.49 8.12
CA ARG A 509 22.38 0.15 8.54
C ARG A 509 23.90 0.11 8.64
N GLU A 510 24.44 -0.95 9.24
CA GLU A 510 25.90 -1.13 9.39
C GLU A 510 26.65 -0.98 8.04
N GLY A 511 26.12 -1.60 6.98
CA GLY A 511 26.73 -1.58 5.64
C GLY A 511 26.81 -0.21 4.94
N ASN A 512 26.15 0.82 5.48
CA ASN A 512 26.28 2.21 5.01
C ASN A 512 26.60 3.20 6.14
N GLN A 513 27.17 2.70 7.24
CA GLN A 513 27.56 3.49 8.42
C GLN A 513 26.39 4.26 9.05
N ASN A 514 25.19 3.65 9.06
CA ASN A 514 23.95 4.24 9.55
C ASN A 514 23.60 5.58 8.88
N SER A 515 23.89 5.70 7.58
CA SER A 515 23.65 6.92 6.83
C SER A 515 22.17 7.12 6.50
N PHE A 516 21.69 8.35 6.68
CA PHE A 516 20.38 8.80 6.21
C PHE A 516 20.44 9.44 4.82
N TRP A 517 21.60 9.44 4.15
CA TRP A 517 21.80 10.13 2.86
C TRP A 517 20.77 9.75 1.79
N TYR A 518 20.45 8.46 1.71
CA TYR A 518 19.49 7.92 0.73
C TYR A 518 18.11 7.64 1.35
N ALA A 519 17.95 7.77 2.67
CA ALA A 519 16.70 7.54 3.40
C ALA A 519 15.79 8.78 3.39
N ARG A 520 15.58 9.36 2.20
CA ARG A 520 14.90 10.64 1.98
C ARG A 520 14.25 10.73 0.60
N ARG A 521 13.50 11.81 0.39
CA ARG A 521 12.93 12.19 -0.91
C ARG A 521 13.25 13.64 -1.24
N GLN A 522 13.91 13.84 -2.37
CA GLN A 522 14.35 15.14 -2.87
C GLN A 522 13.18 15.88 -3.56
N LEU A 523 12.10 16.14 -2.81
CA LEU A 523 10.87 16.73 -3.33
C LEU A 523 11.10 18.11 -3.96
N ASN A 524 12.10 18.83 -3.46
CA ASN A 524 12.56 20.12 -3.98
C ASN A 524 13.00 20.07 -5.45
N LEU A 525 13.36 18.90 -6.00
CA LEU A 525 13.74 18.75 -7.41
C LEU A 525 12.59 19.09 -8.36
N THR A 526 11.35 18.91 -7.92
CA THR A 526 10.15 19.26 -8.72
C THR A 526 9.74 20.71 -8.59
N ASP A 527 10.18 21.38 -7.52
CA ASP A 527 9.83 22.76 -7.20
C ASP A 527 10.81 23.76 -7.85
N ASP A 528 11.96 23.28 -8.33
CA ASP A 528 12.96 24.08 -9.05
C ASP A 528 12.63 24.16 -10.55
N ASP A 529 12.27 25.37 -11.00
CA ASP A 529 11.93 25.64 -12.39
C ASP A 529 13.09 25.48 -13.38
N LEU A 530 14.34 25.41 -12.91
CA LEU A 530 15.51 25.17 -13.73
C LEU A 530 15.83 23.68 -13.92
N LEU A 531 15.02 22.78 -13.35
CA LEU A 531 15.16 21.34 -13.49
C LEU A 531 14.03 20.71 -14.32
N ARG A 532 14.36 19.58 -14.96
CA ARG A 532 13.48 18.83 -15.86
C ARG A 532 12.50 17.89 -15.12
N TYR A 533 12.71 17.61 -13.83
CA TYR A 533 11.82 16.74 -13.04
C TYR A 533 10.37 17.25 -13.00
N LYS A 534 10.17 18.58 -13.01
CA LYS A 534 8.84 19.20 -13.07
C LYS A 534 8.02 18.75 -14.28
N PHE A 535 8.66 18.43 -15.40
CA PHE A 535 7.98 17.96 -16.61
C PHE A 535 7.38 16.57 -16.42
N LEU A 536 8.09 15.67 -15.75
CA LEU A 536 7.60 14.33 -15.40
C LEU A 536 6.48 14.41 -14.36
N ASN A 537 6.65 15.28 -13.36
CA ASN A 537 5.63 15.57 -12.35
C ASN A 537 4.33 16.14 -12.97
N ASN A 538 4.46 17.08 -13.91
CA ASN A 538 3.32 17.66 -14.63
C ASN A 538 2.60 16.62 -15.49
N PHE A 539 3.35 15.73 -16.13
CA PHE A 539 2.78 14.63 -16.89
C PHE A 539 1.99 13.66 -15.99
N ASP A 540 2.54 13.32 -14.82
CA ASP A 540 1.85 12.46 -13.87
C ASP A 540 0.50 13.04 -13.44
N ARG A 541 0.49 14.34 -13.10
CA ARG A 541 -0.74 15.08 -12.81
C ARG A 541 -1.74 15.00 -13.97
N ALA A 542 -1.27 15.25 -15.19
CA ALA A 542 -2.12 15.21 -16.38
C ALA A 542 -2.68 13.81 -16.65
N MET A 543 -1.88 12.75 -16.44
CA MET A 543 -2.31 11.36 -16.56
C MET A 543 -3.43 11.03 -15.58
N ASN A 544 -3.25 11.30 -14.28
CA ASN A 544 -4.24 11.02 -13.24
C ASN A 544 -5.52 11.84 -13.41
N THR A 545 -5.40 13.13 -13.72
CA THR A 545 -6.58 14.00 -13.93
C THR A 545 -7.36 13.65 -15.19
N THR A 546 -6.68 13.13 -16.22
CA THR A 546 -7.34 12.61 -17.42
C THR A 546 -8.06 11.30 -17.08
N GLU A 547 -7.46 10.41 -16.27
CA GLU A 547 -8.18 9.21 -15.83
C GLU A 547 -9.39 9.54 -14.97
N GLU A 548 -9.33 10.53 -14.08
CA GLU A 548 -10.50 10.94 -13.29
C GLU A 548 -11.68 11.34 -14.20
N LYS A 549 -11.40 12.06 -15.29
CA LYS A 549 -12.41 12.52 -16.25
C LYS A 549 -13.02 11.37 -17.08
N PHE A 550 -12.20 10.44 -17.57
CA PHE A 550 -12.64 9.41 -18.52
C PHE A 550 -12.87 8.03 -17.90
N GLY A 551 -12.18 7.72 -16.80
CA GLY A 551 -12.42 6.55 -15.96
C GLY A 551 -11.99 5.22 -16.53
N TRP A 552 -10.87 5.17 -17.25
CA TRP A 552 -10.45 3.95 -17.93
C TRP A 552 -10.03 2.83 -16.97
N LEU A 553 -9.53 3.12 -15.78
CA LEU A 553 -9.19 2.07 -14.81
C LEU A 553 -10.44 1.29 -14.37
N ALA A 554 -11.58 1.97 -14.22
CA ALA A 554 -12.84 1.33 -13.84
C ALA A 554 -13.58 0.68 -15.02
N ALA A 555 -13.12 0.90 -16.25
CA ALA A 555 -13.72 0.32 -17.44
C ALA A 555 -13.25 -1.14 -17.64
N PRO A 556 -14.02 -1.94 -18.40
CA PRO A 556 -13.56 -3.24 -18.85
C PRO A 556 -12.19 -3.17 -19.53
N GLN A 557 -11.56 -4.34 -19.63
CA GLN A 557 -10.27 -4.49 -20.27
C GLN A 557 -10.27 -3.89 -21.69
N ALA A 558 -9.15 -3.25 -22.04
CA ALA A 558 -8.98 -2.59 -23.33
C ALA A 558 -9.10 -3.56 -24.51
N TYR A 559 -9.51 -3.03 -25.67
CA TYR A 559 -9.39 -3.71 -26.95
C TYR A 559 -8.10 -3.25 -27.65
N ILE A 560 -7.10 -4.12 -27.76
CA ILE A 560 -5.85 -3.81 -28.48
C ILE A 560 -6.06 -4.08 -29.97
N SER A 561 -6.25 -3.02 -30.75
CA SER A 561 -6.38 -3.12 -32.21
C SER A 561 -5.04 -3.33 -32.91
N LEU A 562 -3.95 -2.81 -32.36
CA LEU A 562 -2.63 -2.90 -32.98
C LEU A 562 -1.52 -3.10 -31.95
N LYS A 563 -0.59 -3.99 -32.27
CA LYS A 563 0.67 -4.26 -31.57
C LYS A 563 1.71 -4.63 -32.64
N ASN A 564 2.25 -3.62 -33.33
CA ASN A 564 3.12 -3.80 -34.49
C ASN A 564 4.58 -3.89 -34.04
N GLU A 565 5.23 -5.03 -34.31
CA GLU A 565 6.62 -5.28 -33.93
C GLU A 565 7.63 -4.48 -34.76
N SER A 566 7.36 -4.24 -36.05
CA SER A 566 8.27 -3.51 -36.93
C SER A 566 8.24 -2.03 -36.58
N ASP A 567 7.04 -1.45 -36.58
CA ASP A 567 6.84 -0.02 -36.35
C ASP A 567 6.95 0.35 -34.86
N LYS A 568 6.98 -0.65 -33.97
CA LYS A 568 6.93 -0.49 -32.51
C LYS A 568 5.73 0.34 -32.04
N VAL A 569 4.59 0.20 -32.72
CA VAL A 569 3.36 0.94 -32.43
C VAL A 569 2.32 0.09 -31.72
N ILE A 570 1.76 0.62 -30.64
CA ILE A 570 0.61 0.05 -29.91
C ILE A 570 -0.59 0.97 -30.08
N VAL A 571 -1.74 0.41 -30.43
CA VAL A 571 -3.04 1.11 -30.43
C VAL A 571 -4.07 0.28 -29.69
N PHE A 572 -4.76 0.90 -28.74
CA PHE A 572 -5.88 0.26 -28.05
C PHE A 572 -6.97 1.25 -27.65
N GLU A 573 -8.17 0.74 -27.43
CA GLU A 573 -9.32 1.51 -26.93
C GLU A 573 -9.70 1.05 -25.52
N ARG A 574 -9.93 2.00 -24.61
CA ARG A 574 -10.47 1.72 -23.27
C ARG A 574 -11.33 2.89 -22.82
N ALA A 575 -12.50 2.62 -22.23
CA ALA A 575 -13.46 3.65 -21.82
C ALA A 575 -13.84 4.68 -22.92
N GLY A 576 -13.84 4.26 -24.19
CA GLY A 576 -14.21 5.13 -25.31
C GLY A 576 -13.15 6.16 -25.71
N VAL A 577 -11.94 6.10 -25.12
CA VAL A 577 -10.76 6.84 -25.60
C VAL A 577 -9.81 5.90 -26.35
N VAL A 578 -9.04 6.47 -27.28
CA VAL A 578 -8.07 5.75 -28.12
C VAL A 578 -6.66 6.10 -27.65
N PHE A 579 -5.87 5.10 -27.32
CA PHE A 579 -4.47 5.25 -26.94
C PHE A 579 -3.58 4.84 -28.11
N ILE A 580 -2.56 5.65 -28.39
CA ILE A 580 -1.55 5.39 -29.40
C ILE A 580 -0.17 5.59 -28.77
N PHE A 581 0.71 4.61 -28.93
CA PHE A 581 2.11 4.68 -28.49
C PHE A 581 3.02 4.35 -29.67
N ASN A 582 4.06 5.15 -29.88
CA ASN A 582 5.15 4.84 -30.80
C ASN A 582 6.44 4.67 -29.99
N PHE A 583 6.81 3.42 -29.72
CA PHE A 583 8.06 3.05 -29.04
C PHE A 583 9.27 2.99 -29.98
N HIS A 584 9.10 3.28 -31.28
CA HIS A 584 10.21 3.24 -32.21
C HIS A 584 11.28 4.27 -31.81
N PRO A 585 12.58 3.91 -31.76
CA PRO A 585 13.63 4.79 -31.25
C PRO A 585 13.97 5.98 -32.16
N THR A 586 13.67 5.88 -33.46
CA THR A 586 13.97 6.93 -34.47
C THR A 586 12.80 7.31 -35.39
N GLU A 587 12.07 6.34 -35.94
CA GLU A 587 11.01 6.57 -36.92
C GLU A 587 9.77 7.28 -36.36
N SER A 588 9.32 8.27 -37.12
CA SER A 588 8.09 9.02 -36.88
C SER A 588 7.15 8.81 -38.07
N PHE A 589 5.87 8.62 -37.80
CA PHE A 589 4.91 8.26 -38.84
C PHE A 589 3.90 9.38 -39.09
N ALA A 590 3.94 10.01 -40.27
CA ALA A 590 3.11 11.17 -40.64
C ALA A 590 1.63 10.83 -40.84
N ASP A 591 1.35 9.70 -41.49
CA ASP A 591 0.01 9.26 -41.88
C ASP A 591 -0.29 7.84 -41.38
N TYR A 592 0.00 7.58 -40.11
CA TYR A 592 -0.17 6.25 -39.54
C TYR A 592 -1.66 5.91 -39.40
N ARG A 593 -2.11 4.83 -40.04
CA ARG A 593 -3.53 4.44 -40.01
C ARG A 593 -3.86 3.64 -38.76
N ILE A 594 -4.81 4.13 -37.98
CA ILE A 594 -5.31 3.48 -36.76
C ILE A 594 -6.78 3.13 -36.89
N GLY A 595 -7.19 1.99 -36.30
CA GLY A 595 -8.59 1.55 -36.26
C GLY A 595 -9.31 2.16 -35.06
N ILE A 596 -10.58 2.55 -35.23
CA ILE A 596 -11.45 3.14 -34.21
C ILE A 596 -12.86 2.57 -34.35
N GLU A 597 -13.49 2.19 -33.24
CA GLU A 597 -14.81 1.55 -33.26
C GLU A 597 -15.97 2.51 -33.47
N VAL A 598 -15.94 3.64 -32.75
CA VAL A 598 -17.02 4.61 -32.78
C VAL A 598 -16.70 5.67 -33.83
N PRO A 599 -17.57 5.89 -34.84
CA PRO A 599 -17.33 6.92 -35.83
C PRO A 599 -17.51 8.32 -35.22
N GLY A 600 -16.68 9.27 -35.65
CA GLY A 600 -16.79 10.67 -35.26
C GLY A 600 -15.52 11.46 -35.49
N THR A 601 -15.46 12.60 -34.83
CA THR A 601 -14.28 13.47 -34.81
C THR A 601 -13.63 13.40 -33.45
N TYR A 602 -12.34 13.02 -33.45
CA TYR A 602 -11.53 12.87 -32.25
C TYR A 602 -10.57 14.04 -32.08
N LYS A 603 -10.25 14.35 -30.82
CA LYS A 603 -9.25 15.35 -30.45
C LYS A 603 -8.23 14.77 -29.48
N VAL A 604 -7.08 15.42 -29.39
CA VAL A 604 -6.06 15.08 -28.39
C VAL A 604 -6.54 15.45 -27.00
N LEU A 605 -6.46 14.49 -26.07
CA LEU A 605 -6.75 14.66 -24.64
C LEU A 605 -5.46 14.71 -23.81
N LEU A 606 -4.45 13.94 -24.22
CA LEU A 606 -3.14 13.88 -23.60
C LEU A 606 -2.10 13.63 -24.68
N ASN A 607 -0.99 14.35 -24.61
CA ASN A 607 0.12 14.27 -25.57
C ASN A 607 1.44 14.28 -24.83
N THR A 608 2.15 13.15 -24.80
CA THR A 608 3.43 13.08 -24.07
C THR A 608 4.52 13.95 -24.70
N ASP A 609 4.37 14.37 -25.97
CA ASP A 609 5.32 15.23 -26.67
C ASP A 609 5.08 16.73 -26.42
N SER A 610 4.11 17.12 -25.57
CA SER A 610 3.87 18.52 -25.24
C SER A 610 5.05 19.18 -24.50
N LYS A 611 5.22 20.50 -24.66
CA LYS A 611 6.28 21.27 -23.97
C LYS A 611 6.13 21.22 -22.44
N ASP A 612 4.89 21.18 -21.95
CA ASP A 612 4.59 21.13 -20.52
C ASP A 612 5.07 19.83 -19.85
N PHE A 613 5.34 18.82 -20.67
CA PHE A 613 5.88 17.52 -20.27
C PHE A 613 7.31 17.31 -20.78
N GLY A 614 7.98 18.37 -21.24
CA GLY A 614 9.36 18.31 -21.72
C GLY A 614 9.53 17.56 -23.05
N GLY A 615 8.48 17.49 -23.87
CA GLY A 615 8.56 17.00 -25.25
C GLY A 615 8.85 18.11 -26.26
N HIS A 616 8.82 17.76 -27.55
CA HIS A 616 9.25 18.64 -28.65
C HIS A 616 8.13 19.46 -29.29
N ALA A 617 6.88 19.24 -28.86
CA ALA A 617 5.67 19.86 -29.38
C ALA A 617 5.49 19.70 -30.89
N ARG A 618 5.71 18.48 -31.38
CA ARG A 618 5.59 18.17 -32.82
C ARG A 618 4.14 17.94 -33.25
N VAL A 619 3.27 17.55 -32.31
CA VAL A 619 1.84 17.32 -32.56
C VAL A 619 1.04 18.57 -32.17
N ASP A 620 0.26 19.11 -33.11
CA ASP A 620 -0.71 20.17 -32.84
C ASP A 620 -1.97 19.58 -32.19
N GLU A 621 -2.16 19.86 -30.90
CA GLU A 621 -3.30 19.41 -30.09
C GLU A 621 -4.65 19.99 -30.55
N GLY A 622 -4.63 21.06 -31.37
CA GLY A 622 -5.80 21.61 -32.05
C GLY A 622 -6.32 20.74 -33.20
N THR A 623 -5.52 19.77 -33.68
CA THR A 623 -5.90 18.89 -34.80
C THR A 623 -7.14 18.06 -34.48
N ARG A 624 -7.99 17.86 -35.49
CA ARG A 624 -9.20 17.04 -35.43
C ARG A 624 -9.07 15.84 -36.36
N PHE A 625 -9.27 14.65 -35.80
CA PHE A 625 -9.13 13.38 -36.50
C PHE A 625 -10.51 12.82 -36.82
N SER A 626 -10.95 12.95 -38.07
CA SER A 626 -12.26 12.45 -38.51
C SER A 626 -12.14 11.02 -39.02
N THR A 627 -13.01 10.14 -38.54
CA THR A 627 -13.00 8.72 -38.93
C THR A 627 -13.60 8.51 -40.32
N THR A 628 -13.03 7.56 -41.07
CA THR A 628 -13.56 7.04 -42.34
C THR A 628 -14.24 5.68 -42.10
N PRO A 629 -15.47 5.45 -42.61
CA PRO A 629 -16.23 4.20 -42.38
C PRO A 629 -15.71 3.05 -43.24
N MET A 630 -14.65 2.41 -42.77
CA MET A 630 -14.05 1.25 -43.40
C MET A 630 -13.30 0.44 -42.33
N GLU A 631 -13.36 -0.88 -42.44
CA GLU A 631 -12.71 -1.75 -41.48
C GLU A 631 -11.17 -1.61 -41.54
N TRP A 632 -10.56 -1.50 -40.36
CA TRP A 632 -9.11 -1.55 -40.20
C TRP A 632 -8.77 -2.14 -38.84
N ASN A 633 -7.87 -3.13 -38.78
CA ASN A 633 -7.45 -3.79 -37.55
C ASN A 633 -8.63 -4.25 -36.66
N ASN A 634 -9.66 -4.86 -37.28
CA ASN A 634 -10.90 -5.32 -36.65
C ASN A 634 -11.73 -4.23 -35.95
N ARG A 635 -11.58 -2.97 -36.37
CA ARG A 635 -12.42 -1.83 -35.94
C ARG A 635 -13.22 -1.32 -37.13
N LYS A 636 -14.44 -0.83 -36.88
CA LYS A 636 -15.38 -0.42 -37.95
C LYS A 636 -14.95 0.79 -38.77
N ASN A 637 -14.06 1.63 -38.24
CA ASN A 637 -13.61 2.86 -38.87
C ASN A 637 -12.10 3.00 -38.72
N TRP A 638 -11.51 3.95 -39.45
CA TRP A 638 -10.11 4.32 -39.28
C TRP A 638 -9.88 5.82 -39.42
N THR A 639 -8.75 6.32 -38.90
CA THR A 639 -8.22 7.66 -39.18
C THR A 639 -6.71 7.59 -39.38
N HIS A 640 -6.11 8.60 -40.01
CA HIS A 640 -4.67 8.81 -39.98
C HIS A 640 -4.28 9.71 -38.81
N ILE A 641 -3.08 9.51 -38.30
CA ILE A 641 -2.47 10.35 -37.27
C ILE A 641 -0.99 10.58 -37.60
N TYR A 642 -0.48 11.72 -37.12
CA TYR A 642 0.95 11.92 -36.97
C TYR A 642 1.38 11.44 -35.57
N ILE A 643 2.30 10.48 -35.50
CA ILE A 643 2.85 9.97 -34.24
C ILE A 643 4.39 9.99 -34.26
N PRO A 644 5.02 10.96 -33.59
CA PRO A 644 6.48 11.03 -33.47
C PRO A 644 7.09 9.81 -32.77
N SER A 645 8.36 9.53 -33.06
CA SER A 645 9.18 8.58 -32.30
C SER A 645 9.14 8.89 -30.79
N ARG A 646 9.05 7.84 -29.97
CA ARG A 646 9.00 7.90 -28.50
C ARG A 646 7.94 8.89 -28.00
N SER A 647 6.72 8.76 -28.51
CA SER A 647 5.59 9.56 -28.05
C SER A 647 4.33 8.73 -27.89
N ALA A 648 3.38 9.25 -27.11
CA ALA A 648 2.06 8.69 -26.96
C ALA A 648 0.98 9.77 -26.98
N LEU A 649 -0.16 9.43 -27.57
CA LEU A 649 -1.35 10.26 -27.65
C LEU A 649 -2.54 9.50 -27.05
N VAL A 650 -3.40 10.24 -26.35
CA VAL A 650 -4.74 9.78 -25.96
C VAL A 650 -5.75 10.65 -26.68
N LEU A 651 -6.63 10.04 -27.46
CA LEU A 651 -7.67 10.72 -28.21
C LEU A 651 -9.05 10.48 -27.61
N GLY A 652 -9.89 11.51 -27.63
CA GLY A 652 -11.28 11.45 -27.17
C GLY A 652 -12.25 11.91 -28.25
N LEU A 653 -13.42 11.28 -28.28
CA LEU A 653 -14.51 11.69 -29.16
C LEU A 653 -15.02 13.08 -28.78
N GLU A 654 -14.96 14.04 -29.69
CA GLU A 654 -15.50 15.39 -29.51
C GLU A 654 -16.95 15.50 -30.00
N SER A 655 -17.23 14.97 -31.19
CA SER A 655 -18.56 14.96 -31.79
C SER A 655 -18.79 13.66 -32.57
N PRO A 656 -19.94 12.98 -32.38
CA PRO A 656 -20.32 11.87 -33.25
C PRO A 656 -20.58 12.39 -34.66
N VAL A 657 -20.42 11.53 -35.69
CA VAL A 657 -20.80 11.89 -37.06
C VAL A 657 -22.27 12.29 -37.06
N SER A 658 -22.60 13.49 -37.57
CA SER A 658 -23.99 13.88 -37.76
C SER A 658 -24.65 12.86 -38.69
N GLN A 659 -25.68 12.17 -38.21
CA GLN A 659 -26.55 11.35 -39.05
C GLN A 659 -27.34 12.27 -40.01
N HIS A 660 -26.68 12.80 -41.03
CA HIS A 660 -27.35 13.24 -42.23
C HIS A 660 -27.13 12.17 -43.29
N SER A 661 -28.24 11.47 -43.52
CA SER A 661 -28.54 10.45 -44.51
C SER A 661 -27.83 10.61 -45.84
#